data_AF-A0A6A5HLF8-F1
#
_entry.id   AF-A0A6A5HLF8-F1
#
_cell.length_a   1.000
_cell.length_b   1.000
_cell.length_c   1.000
_cell.angle_alpha   90.00
_cell.angle_beta   90.00
_cell.angle_gamma   90.00
#
_symmetry.space_group_name_H-M   'P 1'
#
loop_
_entity.id
_entity.type
_entity.pdbx_description
1 polymer ?
#
loop_
_entity_poly.entity_id
_entity_poly.type
_entity_poly.pdbx_seq_one_letter_code
_entity_poly.pdbx_strand_id
1 'polypeptide(L)'
;MNIKVDYFSNFLSPTSFYNVVSSYIPKQLLKDFDKKKIVGKIGYILNDGADEVQEILDNSNNQLRMYGSAAELALYLKIYRNFPMSYKFFGTHSFEPYRTRCEVWKSIKNEEFISKHDLRVWMESEVCFVWKDTDMKVAYGFTSIFFKTCDAQLDGCYEFVKYNPEFYSQFCQKLDQTMKDISITIKSERSKLEKYYLPSSKSDNSEIISIWESLIPNCNKKQKEDLHVTVSLLYKMFPIRTHPSLHAELTYTCSTLFEMIREFMTARPEMFLPYTPTNIKNAPVVIRVFQAESHEFVMKCELFEAIRSKNPPGENIDFVDENGRYAVMELADVYKEYGDQISNINLIPTPVRRAEFKAVPIITSKGDYCILAIDAFSEIFNQLFFVEKVFQKIKNDDWNYLCDYMRKVEKFFKSDERFFVTIESLNKLKEETTEFWKKYEKVPVKYVRNAKKDGFTMENLKNELKNLGLNRIFPEIELHADRVYLSTIINKKDTFLRTCDLFFAISRCLLICVHGHFDSTRALFVAQKIMDKERMSQLDYRNCPELRDKLKDVNNINPKKVGKEEGVNEKSSCEDCVHKNKLYDQVKKELKSTQHTLRTAVKKAKKTDELEKKLASCQRKIEGFENKLEKERDEKKTVQESLEKQIEEINEEMRLMKEQVSMSSAQLEAKKLEVSQKNEEINKANKILTDTRKKLTSKTSKLGDEVKRKENQLESVRREVSNLQKTIDEKNEKEKSEISEKDEIIKRLEETNRRLTIRVEEQDRIVKSLLEKISDSKPSESGIPDDKRHGGPRYQLSELWKIKDQYNSGEPLKHANNMIQKLISLSNRPDINEMANYEYQQFEGKIRNYLLSVEVNIQKINKNRECSELIPLSDLPAFSDRFMTEYWKEIDKKSEPIEESDVECGICFFEMKSEEEKLDCAQCKKVLHLKCATKWLAVHRSCPYCRAKLLDPIEFPSLN
;
A
#
# COMPACT_ATOMS: atom_id res chain seq x y z
N MET A 1 -18.44 9.35 0.52
CA MET A 1 -18.82 8.86 -0.82
C MET A 1 -18.43 7.39 -0.90
N ASN A 2 -19.39 6.46 -1.04
CA ASN A 2 -19.08 5.04 -1.26
C ASN A 2 -18.70 4.88 -2.74
N ILE A 3 -17.45 5.20 -3.07
CA ILE A 3 -16.93 5.10 -4.42
C ILE A 3 -16.85 3.61 -4.78
N LYS A 4 -17.59 3.17 -5.82
CA LYS A 4 -17.65 1.77 -6.26
C LYS A 4 -16.34 1.24 -6.87
N VAL A 5 -15.30 2.08 -6.95
CA VAL A 5 -13.97 1.76 -7.50
C VAL A 5 -13.32 0.56 -6.79
N ASP A 6 -13.60 0.35 -5.50
CA ASP A 6 -13.13 -0.84 -4.76
C ASP A 6 -13.70 -2.16 -5.30
N TYR A 7 -14.83 -2.14 -6.03
CA TYR A 7 -15.34 -3.33 -6.71
C TYR A 7 -14.42 -3.77 -7.85
N PHE A 8 -13.91 -2.81 -8.63
CA PHE A 8 -13.08 -3.08 -9.81
C PHE A 8 -11.59 -3.20 -9.50
N SER A 9 -11.15 -2.83 -8.28
CA SER A 9 -9.73 -2.95 -7.88
C SER A 9 -9.19 -4.39 -7.93
N ASN A 10 -10.07 -5.39 -7.93
CA ASN A 10 -9.75 -6.82 -8.03
C ASN A 10 -9.76 -7.37 -9.47
N PHE A 11 -10.17 -6.59 -10.47
CA PHE A 11 -10.27 -7.06 -11.86
C PHE A 11 -8.92 -6.97 -12.55
N LEU A 12 -7.90 -7.68 -12.07
CA LEU A 12 -6.53 -7.63 -12.61
C LEU A 12 -6.24 -8.83 -13.51
N SER A 13 -5.86 -8.64 -14.78
CA SER A 13 -5.47 -9.78 -15.61
C SER A 13 -4.10 -10.32 -15.16
N PRO A 14 -3.82 -11.63 -15.35
CA PRO A 14 -2.50 -12.19 -15.07
C PRO A 14 -1.36 -11.47 -15.81
N THR A 15 -1.59 -11.06 -17.06
CA THR A 15 -0.60 -10.29 -17.84
C THR A 15 -0.30 -8.94 -17.20
N SER A 16 -1.34 -8.17 -16.86
CA SER A 16 -1.17 -6.86 -16.23
C SER A 16 -0.57 -6.95 -14.84
N PHE A 17 -0.92 -7.97 -14.06
CA PHE A 17 -0.27 -8.25 -12.77
C PHE A 17 1.23 -8.50 -12.94
N TYR A 18 1.61 -9.35 -13.91
CA TYR A 18 3.02 -9.60 -14.20
C TYR A 18 3.76 -8.34 -14.68
N ASN A 19 3.11 -7.43 -15.41
CA ASN A 19 3.70 -6.14 -15.78
C ASN A 19 4.00 -5.26 -14.55
N VAL A 20 3.11 -5.25 -13.55
CA VAL A 20 3.36 -4.56 -12.27
C VAL A 20 4.53 -5.22 -11.54
N VAL A 21 4.54 -6.55 -11.42
CA VAL A 21 5.62 -7.32 -10.78
C VAL A 21 6.97 -7.04 -11.46
N SER A 22 7.04 -7.09 -12.78
CA SER A 22 8.28 -6.90 -13.55
C SER A 22 8.77 -5.45 -13.61
N SER A 23 7.91 -4.47 -13.31
CA SER A 23 8.29 -3.08 -13.09
C SER A 23 8.82 -2.84 -11.67
N TYR A 24 8.26 -3.56 -10.69
CA TYR A 24 8.62 -3.44 -9.28
C TYR A 24 9.91 -4.22 -8.94
N ILE A 25 10.01 -5.48 -9.39
CA ILE A 25 11.16 -6.37 -9.14
C ILE A 25 12.15 -6.28 -10.31
N PRO A 26 13.47 -6.07 -10.05
CA PRO A 26 14.50 -6.10 -11.08
C PRO A 26 14.46 -7.39 -11.91
N LYS A 27 14.52 -7.26 -13.24
CA LYS A 27 14.42 -8.39 -14.19
C LYS A 27 15.46 -9.49 -13.93
N GLN A 28 16.65 -9.12 -13.47
CA GLN A 28 17.74 -10.01 -13.10
C GLN A 28 17.36 -10.97 -11.96
N LEU A 29 16.47 -10.55 -11.05
CA LEU A 29 15.96 -11.39 -9.95
C LEU A 29 14.78 -12.27 -10.37
N LEU A 30 14.14 -11.98 -11.51
CA LEU A 30 13.03 -12.75 -12.08
C LEU A 30 13.47 -13.77 -13.13
N LYS A 31 14.77 -13.87 -13.44
CA LYS A 31 15.29 -14.70 -14.54
C LYS A 31 14.96 -16.19 -14.42
N ASP A 32 14.85 -16.71 -13.19
CA ASP A 32 14.57 -18.12 -12.91
C ASP A 32 13.07 -18.43 -12.92
N PHE A 33 12.22 -17.40 -12.94
CA PHE A 33 10.76 -17.54 -12.98
C PHE A 33 10.24 -17.61 -14.42
N ASP A 34 9.59 -18.72 -14.78
CA ASP A 34 8.90 -18.81 -16.07
C ASP A 34 7.62 -17.96 -16.05
N LYS A 35 7.66 -16.81 -16.73
CA LYS A 35 6.52 -15.89 -16.86
C LYS A 35 5.25 -16.56 -17.43
N LYS A 36 5.37 -17.64 -18.21
CA LYS A 36 4.20 -18.37 -18.76
C LYS A 36 3.36 -19.03 -17.66
N LYS A 37 3.91 -19.19 -16.45
CA LYS A 37 3.14 -19.63 -15.28
C LYS A 37 2.05 -18.64 -14.88
N ILE A 38 2.18 -17.36 -15.23
CA ILE A 38 1.16 -16.35 -14.95
C ILE A 38 0.57 -15.81 -16.25
N VAL A 39 1.44 -15.33 -17.15
CA VAL A 39 1.04 -14.67 -18.40
C VAL A 39 0.34 -15.66 -19.33
N GLY A 40 -0.83 -15.26 -19.85
CA GLY A 40 -1.65 -16.08 -20.75
C GLY A 40 -2.71 -16.93 -20.05
N LYS A 41 -2.73 -16.98 -18.72
CA LYS A 41 -3.88 -17.53 -17.97
C LYS A 41 -5.12 -16.66 -18.21
N ILE A 42 -6.28 -17.31 -18.40
CA ILE A 42 -7.57 -16.65 -18.58
C ILE A 42 -8.20 -16.46 -17.19
N GLY A 43 -8.64 -15.26 -16.87
CA GLY A 43 -9.29 -14.93 -15.61
C GLY A 43 -8.79 -13.62 -15.01
N TYR A 44 -9.20 -13.37 -13.77
CA TYR A 44 -8.73 -12.24 -12.96
C TYR A 44 -7.97 -12.76 -11.74
N ILE A 45 -6.98 -11.99 -11.33
CA ILE A 45 -6.16 -12.18 -10.14
C ILE A 45 -7.02 -11.84 -8.90
N LEU A 46 -7.10 -12.79 -7.98
CA LEU A 46 -7.85 -12.65 -6.73
C LEU A 46 -6.89 -12.36 -5.56
N ASN A 47 -7.43 -12.04 -4.39
CA ASN A 47 -6.65 -11.86 -3.15
C ASN A 47 -5.47 -10.87 -3.31
N ASP A 48 -5.67 -9.79 -4.07
CA ASP A 48 -4.64 -8.81 -4.44
C ASP A 48 -3.39 -9.37 -5.17
N GLY A 49 -3.44 -10.65 -5.57
CA GLY A 49 -2.35 -11.39 -6.21
C GLY A 49 -1.46 -12.19 -5.26
N ALA A 50 -1.87 -12.39 -4.01
CA ALA A 50 -1.06 -13.12 -3.02
C ALA A 50 -0.70 -14.55 -3.47
N ASP A 51 -1.64 -15.25 -4.11
CA ASP A 51 -1.42 -16.62 -4.58
C ASP A 51 -0.38 -16.65 -5.74
N GLU A 52 -0.48 -15.71 -6.67
CA GLU A 52 0.48 -15.57 -7.77
C GLU A 52 1.84 -15.05 -7.30
N VAL A 53 1.87 -14.18 -6.28
CA VAL A 53 3.14 -13.81 -5.62
C VAL A 53 3.77 -15.05 -4.98
N GLN A 54 3.00 -15.89 -4.28
CA GLN A 54 3.55 -17.11 -3.69
C GLN A 54 4.13 -18.03 -4.78
N GLU A 55 3.43 -18.18 -5.90
CA GLU A 55 3.94 -18.92 -7.07
C GLU A 55 5.26 -18.33 -7.59
N ILE A 56 5.40 -17.00 -7.62
CA ILE A 56 6.65 -16.32 -7.99
C ILE A 56 7.76 -16.60 -6.97
N LEU A 57 7.46 -16.47 -5.67
CA LEU A 57 8.44 -16.67 -4.59
C LEU A 57 8.97 -18.10 -4.56
N ASP A 58 8.09 -19.10 -4.66
CA ASP A 58 8.44 -20.53 -4.65
C ASP A 58 9.35 -20.91 -5.82
N ASN A 59 9.20 -20.22 -6.95
CA ASN A 59 9.95 -20.45 -8.18
C ASN A 59 11.07 -19.41 -8.42
N SER A 60 11.44 -18.65 -7.37
CA SER A 60 12.46 -17.60 -7.47
C SER A 60 13.87 -18.05 -7.14
N ASN A 61 14.09 -19.35 -6.89
CA ASN A 61 15.37 -19.88 -6.40
C ASN A 61 15.92 -19.05 -5.22
N ASN A 62 15.03 -18.73 -4.28
CA ASN A 62 15.30 -17.95 -3.07
C ASN A 62 15.85 -16.52 -3.30
N GLN A 63 15.78 -15.97 -4.53
CA GLN A 63 16.28 -14.62 -4.87
C GLN A 63 15.39 -13.51 -4.29
N LEU A 64 14.10 -13.78 -4.06
CA LEU A 64 13.12 -12.75 -3.70
C LEU A 64 12.80 -12.65 -2.21
N ARG A 65 13.58 -13.34 -1.35
CA ARG A 65 13.37 -13.36 0.12
C ARG A 65 13.47 -11.98 0.78
N MET A 66 14.09 -10.99 0.13
CA MET A 66 14.15 -9.61 0.62
C MET A 66 12.77 -8.93 0.66
N TYR A 67 11.81 -9.39 -0.16
CA TYR A 67 10.49 -8.78 -0.27
C TYR A 67 9.49 -9.25 0.82
N GLY A 68 9.90 -10.17 1.69
CA GLY A 68 9.07 -10.70 2.77
C GLY A 68 8.13 -11.82 2.30
N SER A 69 6.98 -11.94 2.96
CA SER A 69 5.94 -12.91 2.62
C SER A 69 5.17 -12.54 1.35
N ALA A 70 4.44 -13.51 0.78
CA ALA A 70 3.60 -13.25 -0.39
C ALA A 70 2.53 -12.18 -0.14
N ALA A 71 1.93 -12.16 1.05
CA ALA A 71 0.95 -11.15 1.45
C ALA A 71 1.56 -9.74 1.53
N GLU A 72 2.77 -9.61 2.11
CA GLU A 72 3.48 -8.33 2.17
C GLU A 72 3.82 -7.81 0.77
N LEU A 73 4.40 -8.66 -0.09
CA LEU A 73 4.74 -8.25 -1.45
C LEU A 73 3.48 -7.95 -2.29
N ALA A 74 2.39 -8.71 -2.16
CA ALA A 74 1.12 -8.38 -2.82
C ALA A 74 0.59 -7.00 -2.38
N LEU A 75 0.67 -6.68 -1.07
CA LEU A 75 0.32 -5.36 -0.55
C LEU A 75 1.22 -4.25 -1.14
N TYR A 76 2.53 -4.49 -1.22
CA TYR A 76 3.46 -3.51 -1.81
C TYR A 76 3.17 -3.27 -3.29
N LEU A 77 2.84 -4.32 -4.06
CA LEU A 77 2.44 -4.21 -5.47
C LEU A 77 1.12 -3.44 -5.63
N LYS A 78 0.17 -3.63 -4.71
CA LYS A 78 -1.09 -2.87 -4.68
C LYS A 78 -0.85 -1.38 -4.42
N ILE A 79 0.02 -1.04 -3.47
CA ILE A 79 0.42 0.35 -3.21
C ILE A 79 1.14 0.93 -4.42
N TYR A 80 2.12 0.20 -4.96
CA TYR A 80 2.95 0.64 -6.09
C TYR A 80 2.13 0.94 -7.35
N ARG A 81 1.07 0.18 -7.63
CA ARG A 81 0.24 0.39 -8.84
C ARG A 81 -0.83 1.48 -8.70
N ASN A 82 -1.00 2.06 -7.51
CA ASN A 82 -2.08 3.00 -7.20
C ASN A 82 -1.64 4.46 -7.36
N PHE A 83 -1.58 4.92 -8.61
CA PHE A 83 -1.31 6.30 -8.98
C PHE A 83 -2.01 6.65 -10.31
N PRO A 84 -2.36 7.93 -10.56
CA PRO A 84 -3.08 8.32 -11.78
C PRO A 84 -2.40 7.81 -13.05
N MET A 85 -3.20 7.35 -14.01
CA MET A 85 -2.73 6.88 -15.31
C MET A 85 -1.78 5.66 -15.28
N SER A 86 -1.74 4.92 -14.17
CA SER A 86 -0.86 3.74 -14.03
C SER A 86 -1.02 2.67 -15.11
N TYR A 87 -2.21 2.57 -15.72
CA TYR A 87 -2.48 1.67 -16.83
C TYR A 87 -1.58 1.95 -18.06
N LYS A 88 -1.26 3.24 -18.34
CA LYS A 88 -0.30 3.64 -19.38
C LYS A 88 1.12 3.30 -18.95
N PHE A 89 1.48 3.60 -17.71
CA PHE A 89 2.80 3.31 -17.14
C PHE A 89 3.17 1.82 -17.23
N PHE A 90 2.25 0.93 -16.86
CA PHE A 90 2.48 -0.52 -16.91
C PHE A 90 2.17 -1.16 -18.27
N GLY A 91 1.77 -0.38 -19.26
CA GLY A 91 1.43 -0.89 -20.59
C GLY A 91 0.29 -1.92 -20.58
N THR A 92 -0.69 -1.77 -19.68
CA THR A 92 -1.85 -2.68 -19.56
C THR A 92 -2.72 -2.69 -20.83
N HIS A 93 -3.54 -3.73 -20.99
CA HIS A 93 -4.50 -3.80 -22.08
C HIS A 93 -5.64 -2.77 -21.90
N SER A 94 -6.14 -2.28 -23.03
CA SER A 94 -7.18 -1.23 -23.07
C SER A 94 -8.53 -1.75 -22.59
N PHE A 95 -8.84 -3.04 -22.80
CA PHE A 95 -10.07 -3.70 -22.33
C PHE A 95 -10.13 -3.95 -20.82
N GLU A 96 -9.10 -3.59 -20.06
CA GLU A 96 -9.11 -3.74 -18.61
C GLU A 96 -9.61 -2.46 -17.94
N PRO A 97 -10.54 -2.51 -16.97
CA PRO A 97 -10.99 -1.30 -16.27
C PRO A 97 -9.84 -0.55 -15.58
N TYR A 98 -10.01 0.74 -15.33
CA TYR A 98 -9.13 1.51 -14.45
C TYR A 98 -9.12 0.89 -13.05
N ARG A 99 -7.95 0.92 -12.40
CA ARG A 99 -7.72 0.28 -11.09
C ARG A 99 -7.14 1.22 -10.04
N THR A 100 -7.01 2.47 -10.40
CA THR A 100 -6.50 3.52 -9.53
C THR A 100 -7.64 4.00 -8.67
N ARG A 101 -7.37 4.27 -7.39
CA ARG A 101 -8.36 4.87 -6.52
C ARG A 101 -8.60 6.31 -6.97
N CYS A 102 -9.86 6.67 -7.16
CA CYS A 102 -10.26 8.05 -7.36
C CYS A 102 -10.05 8.84 -6.06
N GLU A 103 -9.30 9.95 -6.11
CA GLU A 103 -8.96 10.74 -4.93
C GLU A 103 -9.51 12.16 -5.04
N VAL A 104 -10.29 12.56 -4.04
CA VAL A 104 -10.74 13.94 -3.85
C VAL A 104 -9.79 14.60 -2.85
N TRP A 105 -9.13 15.66 -3.30
CA TRP A 105 -8.12 16.39 -2.58
C TRP A 105 -8.71 17.63 -1.94
N LYS A 106 -8.39 17.88 -0.67
CA LYS A 106 -8.73 19.13 0.00
C LYS A 106 -7.58 20.11 -0.14
N SER A 107 -7.86 21.34 -0.52
CA SER A 107 -6.87 22.41 -0.51
C SER A 107 -6.60 22.92 0.90
N ILE A 108 -5.54 23.72 1.05
CA ILE A 108 -5.26 24.47 2.29
C ILE A 108 -6.43 25.39 2.68
N LYS A 109 -7.24 25.83 1.69
CA LYS A 109 -8.47 26.62 1.90
C LYS A 109 -9.71 25.76 2.19
N ASN A 110 -9.54 24.45 2.38
CA ASN A 110 -10.60 23.46 2.61
C ASN A 110 -11.63 23.35 1.45
N GLU A 111 -11.23 23.74 0.23
CA GLU A 111 -12.00 23.48 -0.99
C GLU A 111 -11.63 22.10 -1.56
N GLU A 112 -12.59 21.39 -2.15
CA GLU A 112 -12.39 20.04 -2.67
C GLU A 112 -12.11 20.03 -4.18
N PHE A 113 -11.14 19.24 -4.61
CA PHE A 113 -10.67 19.12 -6.00
C PHE A 113 -10.50 17.66 -6.40
N ILE A 114 -10.64 17.38 -7.69
CA ILE A 114 -10.39 16.06 -8.29
C ILE A 114 -9.63 16.25 -9.60
N SER A 115 -8.71 15.32 -9.92
CA SER A 115 -8.01 15.37 -11.20
C SER A 115 -8.97 15.03 -12.36
N LYS A 116 -8.74 15.62 -13.54
CA LYS A 116 -9.54 15.30 -14.75
C LYS A 116 -9.44 13.83 -15.16
N HIS A 117 -8.32 13.19 -14.83
CA HIS A 117 -8.11 11.75 -15.02
C HIS A 117 -8.94 10.91 -14.05
N ASP A 118 -8.95 11.27 -12.75
CA ASP A 118 -9.73 10.55 -11.74
C ASP A 118 -11.25 10.69 -11.94
N LEU A 119 -11.72 11.77 -12.58
CA LEU A 119 -13.10 11.89 -13.02
C LEU A 119 -13.49 10.78 -14.00
N ARG A 120 -12.62 10.47 -14.96
CA ARG A 120 -12.85 9.42 -15.96
C ARG A 120 -12.81 8.03 -15.33
N VAL A 121 -11.89 7.82 -14.39
CA VAL A 121 -11.84 6.61 -13.56
C VAL A 121 -13.16 6.41 -12.81
N TRP A 122 -13.69 7.46 -12.19
CA TRP A 122 -14.97 7.40 -11.51
C TRP A 122 -16.13 7.10 -12.47
N MET A 123 -16.21 7.80 -13.61
CA MET A 123 -17.27 7.61 -14.60
C MET A 123 -17.26 6.18 -15.18
N GLU A 124 -16.08 5.67 -15.53
CA GLU A 124 -15.94 4.28 -16.00
C GLU A 124 -16.42 3.30 -14.92
N SER A 125 -16.05 3.53 -13.66
CA SER A 125 -16.51 2.67 -12.55
C SER A 125 -18.03 2.66 -12.42
N GLU A 126 -18.72 3.79 -12.59
CA GLU A 126 -20.18 3.82 -12.53
C GLU A 126 -20.83 3.12 -13.72
N VAL A 127 -20.31 3.33 -14.94
CA VAL A 127 -20.81 2.67 -16.15
C VAL A 127 -20.54 1.16 -16.08
N CYS A 128 -19.37 0.75 -15.64
CA CYS A 128 -19.03 -0.65 -15.45
C CYS A 128 -19.98 -1.31 -14.43
N PHE A 129 -20.36 -0.61 -13.36
CA PHE A 129 -21.25 -1.18 -12.34
C PHE A 129 -22.64 -1.57 -12.87
N VAL A 130 -23.09 -0.99 -13.98
CA VAL A 130 -24.32 -1.40 -14.68
C VAL A 130 -24.28 -2.87 -15.08
N TRP A 131 -23.09 -3.39 -15.42
CA TRP A 131 -22.89 -4.76 -15.87
C TRP A 131 -22.66 -5.77 -14.75
N LYS A 132 -22.64 -5.33 -13.48
CA LYS A 132 -22.19 -6.15 -12.33
C LYS A 132 -22.98 -7.46 -12.16
N ASP A 133 -24.29 -7.41 -12.41
CA ASP A 133 -25.23 -8.53 -12.23
C ASP A 133 -25.48 -9.27 -13.56
N THR A 134 -24.74 -8.91 -14.62
CA THR A 134 -24.88 -9.53 -15.94
C THR A 134 -23.76 -10.54 -16.18
N ASP A 135 -24.07 -11.59 -16.95
CA ASP A 135 -23.04 -12.54 -17.43
C ASP A 135 -22.15 -11.93 -18.54
N MET A 136 -22.40 -10.68 -18.94
CA MET A 136 -21.71 -9.99 -20.02
C MET A 136 -20.39 -9.34 -19.58
N LYS A 137 -19.47 -10.12 -19.02
CA LYS A 137 -18.15 -9.61 -18.58
C LYS A 137 -17.33 -8.96 -19.71
N VAL A 138 -17.60 -9.30 -20.96
CA VAL A 138 -16.96 -8.67 -22.13
C VAL A 138 -17.40 -7.20 -22.32
N ALA A 139 -18.55 -6.78 -21.78
CA ALA A 139 -19.02 -5.40 -21.82
C ALA A 139 -18.11 -4.43 -21.05
N TYR A 140 -17.44 -4.91 -19.98
CA TYR A 140 -16.37 -4.16 -19.31
C TYR A 140 -15.26 -3.79 -20.29
N GLY A 141 -14.89 -4.73 -21.16
CA GLY A 141 -13.83 -4.55 -22.15
C GLY A 141 -14.12 -3.42 -23.12
N PHE A 142 -15.32 -3.43 -23.73
CA PHE A 142 -15.75 -2.36 -24.63
C PHE A 142 -15.82 -1.00 -23.92
N THR A 143 -16.38 -0.98 -22.70
CA THR A 143 -16.47 0.24 -21.87
C THR A 143 -15.07 0.81 -21.58
N SER A 144 -14.14 -0.05 -21.18
CA SER A 144 -12.78 0.37 -20.81
C SER A 144 -11.99 0.87 -22.02
N ILE A 145 -12.13 0.22 -23.18
CA ILE A 145 -11.52 0.70 -24.44
C ILE A 145 -12.06 2.08 -24.78
N PHE A 146 -13.38 2.28 -24.69
CA PHE A 146 -13.99 3.58 -24.98
C PHE A 146 -13.45 4.71 -24.10
N PHE A 147 -13.46 4.54 -22.77
CA PHE A 147 -12.95 5.57 -21.85
C PHE A 147 -11.46 5.87 -22.09
N LYS A 148 -10.63 4.84 -22.31
CA LYS A 148 -9.19 5.04 -22.60
C LYS A 148 -8.93 5.67 -23.95
N THR A 149 -9.81 5.51 -24.94
CA THR A 149 -9.74 6.27 -26.19
C THR A 149 -10.01 7.76 -25.93
N CYS A 150 -10.92 8.07 -25.01
CA CYS A 150 -11.12 9.46 -24.62
C CYS A 150 -9.89 10.05 -23.94
N ASP A 151 -9.05 9.28 -23.22
CA ASP A 151 -7.88 9.81 -22.48
C ASP A 151 -6.85 10.53 -23.36
N ALA A 152 -6.83 10.24 -24.66
CA ALA A 152 -5.98 10.95 -25.61
C ALA A 152 -6.21 12.47 -25.60
N GLN A 153 -7.40 12.92 -25.20
CA GLN A 153 -7.73 14.34 -25.05
C GLN A 153 -6.95 15.03 -23.91
N LEU A 154 -6.45 14.26 -22.94
CA LEU A 154 -5.68 14.75 -21.80
C LEU A 154 -4.21 14.30 -21.87
N ASP A 155 -3.75 13.82 -23.03
CA ASP A 155 -2.34 13.49 -23.21
C ASP A 155 -1.46 14.72 -23.00
N GLY A 156 -0.39 14.56 -22.20
CA GLY A 156 0.53 15.65 -21.87
C GLY A 156 0.00 16.63 -20.82
N CYS A 157 -1.10 16.32 -20.13
CA CYS A 157 -1.78 17.23 -19.21
C CYS A 157 -2.16 16.53 -17.90
N TYR A 158 -1.88 17.16 -16.75
CA TYR A 158 -2.39 16.74 -15.44
C TYR A 158 -2.99 17.92 -14.68
N GLU A 159 -4.31 18.08 -14.80
CA GLU A 159 -5.07 19.22 -14.26
C GLU A 159 -6.18 18.77 -13.33
N PHE A 160 -6.66 19.73 -12.52
CA PHE A 160 -7.70 19.54 -11.51
C PHE A 160 -8.92 20.39 -11.81
N VAL A 161 -10.08 19.94 -11.34
CA VAL A 161 -11.33 20.69 -11.32
C VAL A 161 -11.88 20.74 -9.90
N LYS A 162 -12.74 21.72 -9.60
CA LYS A 162 -13.48 21.74 -8.33
C LYS A 162 -14.39 20.52 -8.26
N TYR A 163 -14.39 19.84 -7.12
CA TYR A 163 -15.31 18.76 -6.84
C TYR A 163 -16.74 19.30 -6.77
N ASN A 164 -17.66 18.69 -7.52
CA ASN A 164 -19.05 19.14 -7.61
C ASN A 164 -20.02 17.95 -7.40
N PRO A 165 -20.60 17.76 -6.20
CA PRO A 165 -21.54 16.68 -5.91
C PRO A 165 -22.70 16.57 -6.89
N GLU A 166 -23.20 17.71 -7.37
CA GLU A 166 -24.34 17.79 -8.29
C GLU A 166 -24.01 17.15 -9.65
N PHE A 167 -22.78 17.34 -10.14
CA PHE A 167 -22.30 16.70 -11.37
C PHE A 167 -22.39 15.17 -11.28
N TYR A 168 -21.98 14.59 -10.15
CA TYR A 168 -22.01 13.14 -9.94
C TYR A 168 -23.45 12.62 -9.92
N SER A 169 -24.36 13.33 -9.22
CA SER A 169 -25.78 12.96 -9.17
C SER A 169 -26.42 13.04 -10.55
N GLN A 170 -26.16 14.10 -11.32
CA GLN A 170 -26.67 14.26 -12.68
C GLN A 170 -26.18 13.15 -13.62
N PHE A 171 -24.90 12.77 -13.53
CA PHE A 171 -24.38 11.67 -14.34
C PHE A 171 -25.05 10.34 -13.99
N CYS A 172 -25.16 10.00 -12.69
CA CYS A 172 -25.83 8.78 -12.26
C CYS A 172 -27.31 8.74 -12.66
N GLN A 173 -28.04 9.85 -12.49
CA GLN A 173 -29.44 9.95 -12.92
C GLN A 173 -29.59 9.76 -14.43
N LYS A 174 -28.71 10.40 -15.22
CA LYS A 174 -28.71 10.26 -16.68
C LYS A 174 -28.40 8.82 -17.08
N LEU A 175 -27.41 8.18 -16.46
CA LEU A 175 -27.05 6.78 -16.69
C LEU A 175 -28.21 5.84 -16.36
N ASP A 176 -28.84 6.00 -15.20
CA ASP A 176 -29.99 5.18 -14.78
C ASP A 176 -31.18 5.35 -15.73
N GLN A 177 -31.47 6.59 -16.14
CA GLN A 177 -32.54 6.86 -17.10
C GLN A 177 -32.23 6.22 -18.46
N THR A 178 -31.01 6.39 -18.97
CA THR A 178 -30.58 5.78 -20.23
C THR A 178 -30.69 4.26 -20.17
N MET A 179 -30.33 3.62 -19.05
CA MET A 179 -30.48 2.17 -18.90
C MET A 179 -31.96 1.72 -18.88
N LYS A 180 -32.85 2.51 -18.29
CA LYS A 180 -34.31 2.24 -18.36
C LYS A 180 -34.81 2.35 -19.80
N ASP A 181 -34.41 3.40 -20.51
CA ASP A 181 -34.82 3.65 -21.90
C ASP A 181 -34.32 2.54 -22.84
N ILE A 182 -33.08 2.08 -22.65
CA ILE A 182 -32.50 0.93 -23.36
C ILE A 182 -33.32 -0.33 -23.07
N SER A 183 -33.64 -0.60 -21.79
CA SER A 183 -34.42 -1.79 -21.41
C SER A 183 -35.82 -1.78 -22.03
N ILE A 184 -36.48 -0.63 -22.09
CA ILE A 184 -37.77 -0.46 -22.76
C ILE A 184 -37.60 -0.73 -24.25
N THR A 185 -36.63 -0.06 -24.90
CA THR A 185 -36.40 -0.20 -26.34
C THR A 185 -36.14 -1.65 -26.77
N ILE A 186 -35.30 -2.38 -26.03
CA ILE A 186 -35.02 -3.80 -26.31
C ILE A 186 -36.29 -4.66 -26.20
N LYS A 187 -37.20 -4.33 -25.27
CA LYS A 187 -38.45 -5.09 -25.04
C LYS A 187 -39.56 -4.75 -26.02
N SER A 188 -39.76 -3.46 -26.32
CA SER A 188 -40.95 -2.97 -27.03
C SER A 188 -40.70 -2.42 -28.43
N GLU A 189 -39.46 -2.09 -28.80
CA GLU A 189 -39.12 -1.39 -30.06
C GLU A 189 -37.99 -2.07 -30.83
N ARG A 190 -38.14 -3.39 -31.07
CA ARG A 190 -37.12 -4.21 -31.73
C ARG A 190 -36.68 -3.70 -33.11
N SER A 191 -37.51 -2.93 -33.81
CA SER A 191 -37.15 -2.31 -35.09
C SER A 191 -35.94 -1.38 -34.99
N LYS A 192 -35.72 -0.72 -33.86
CA LYS A 192 -34.52 0.11 -33.63
C LYS A 192 -33.22 -0.70 -33.60
N LEU A 193 -33.32 -2.00 -33.31
CA LEU A 193 -32.18 -2.91 -33.27
C LEU A 193 -31.88 -3.54 -34.64
N GLU A 194 -32.79 -3.46 -35.61
CA GLU A 194 -32.67 -4.13 -36.94
C GLU A 194 -31.32 -3.86 -37.62
N LYS A 195 -30.81 -2.63 -37.53
CA LYS A 195 -29.51 -2.24 -38.12
C LYS A 195 -28.29 -2.93 -37.48
N TYR A 196 -28.43 -3.49 -36.28
CA TYR A 196 -27.36 -4.21 -35.57
C TYR A 196 -27.47 -5.74 -35.72
N TYR A 197 -28.53 -6.25 -36.34
CA TYR A 197 -28.63 -7.68 -36.66
C TYR A 197 -27.77 -8.01 -37.89
N LEU A 198 -26.73 -8.80 -37.67
CA LEU A 198 -25.86 -9.29 -38.75
C LEU A 198 -26.46 -10.53 -39.43
N PRO A 199 -26.44 -10.64 -40.77
CA PRO A 199 -26.95 -11.82 -41.47
C PRO A 199 -26.14 -13.08 -41.11
N SER A 200 -26.83 -14.13 -40.68
CA SER A 200 -26.24 -15.38 -40.16
C SER A 200 -25.47 -16.21 -41.21
N SER A 201 -25.59 -15.88 -42.50
CA SER A 201 -25.03 -16.64 -43.63
C SER A 201 -23.69 -16.11 -44.17
N LYS A 202 -23.20 -14.94 -43.74
CA LYS A 202 -21.96 -14.32 -44.27
C LYS A 202 -21.02 -13.63 -43.26
N SER A 203 -21.36 -13.56 -41.97
CA SER A 203 -20.61 -12.75 -41.00
C SER A 203 -19.27 -13.41 -40.60
N ASP A 204 -18.20 -13.03 -41.30
CA ASP A 204 -16.83 -13.12 -40.80
C ASP A 204 -16.66 -12.11 -39.64
N ASN A 205 -15.70 -12.37 -38.73
CA ASN A 205 -15.34 -11.48 -37.62
C ASN A 205 -15.09 -10.03 -38.08
N SER A 206 -14.67 -9.84 -39.34
CA SER A 206 -14.37 -8.54 -39.96
C SER A 206 -15.55 -7.56 -39.97
N GLU A 207 -16.79 -8.00 -40.24
CA GLU A 207 -17.96 -7.09 -40.29
C GLU A 207 -18.31 -6.56 -38.89
N ILE A 208 -18.29 -7.41 -37.86
CA ILE A 208 -18.57 -7.04 -36.46
C ILE A 208 -17.51 -6.07 -35.96
N ILE A 209 -16.24 -6.36 -36.26
CA ILE A 209 -15.11 -5.50 -35.92
C ILE A 209 -15.33 -4.10 -36.50
N SER A 210 -15.77 -4.00 -37.76
CA SER A 210 -16.04 -2.69 -38.39
C SER A 210 -17.13 -1.89 -37.67
N ILE A 211 -18.18 -2.57 -37.18
CA ILE A 211 -19.23 -1.93 -36.39
C ILE A 211 -18.65 -1.39 -35.09
N TRP A 212 -17.90 -2.19 -34.33
CA TRP A 212 -17.30 -1.74 -33.08
C TRP A 212 -16.24 -0.65 -33.27
N GLU A 213 -15.44 -0.71 -34.34
CA GLU A 213 -14.51 0.37 -34.72
C GLU A 213 -15.24 1.68 -35.03
N SER A 214 -16.43 1.61 -35.63
CA SER A 214 -17.26 2.80 -35.86
C SER A 214 -17.85 3.38 -34.57
N LEU A 215 -18.18 2.53 -33.58
CA LEU A 215 -18.72 2.96 -32.29
C LEU A 215 -17.68 3.64 -31.40
N ILE A 216 -16.43 3.18 -31.46
CA ILE A 216 -15.29 3.74 -30.73
C ILE A 216 -14.28 4.33 -31.74
N PRO A 217 -14.61 5.47 -32.37
CA PRO A 217 -13.71 6.13 -33.30
C PRO A 217 -12.47 6.63 -32.54
N ASN A 218 -11.35 6.78 -33.25
CA ASN A 218 -10.06 7.28 -32.75
C ASN A 218 -9.22 6.30 -31.90
N CYS A 219 -9.54 5.00 -31.90
CA CYS A 219 -8.64 3.99 -31.33
C CYS A 219 -7.25 4.07 -31.97
N ASN A 220 -6.20 4.18 -31.14
CA ASN A 220 -4.82 4.00 -31.56
C ASN A 220 -4.56 2.52 -31.96
N LYS A 221 -3.37 2.23 -32.51
CA LYS A 221 -3.03 0.88 -32.98
C LYS A 221 -3.27 -0.21 -31.92
N LYS A 222 -2.80 0.00 -30.69
CA LYS A 222 -2.95 -0.95 -29.59
C LYS A 222 -4.42 -1.10 -29.17
N GLN A 223 -5.16 0.00 -29.10
CA GLN A 223 -6.59 -0.01 -28.76
C GLN A 223 -7.42 -0.77 -29.81
N LYS A 224 -7.06 -0.66 -31.10
CA LYS A 224 -7.69 -1.46 -32.16
C LYS A 224 -7.39 -2.96 -31.98
N GLU A 225 -6.14 -3.32 -31.70
CA GLU A 225 -5.77 -4.71 -31.41
C GLU A 225 -6.55 -5.25 -30.20
N ASP A 226 -6.62 -4.49 -29.10
CA ASP A 226 -7.38 -4.85 -27.90
C ASP A 226 -8.91 -4.95 -28.18
N LEU A 227 -9.45 -4.09 -29.05
CA LEU A 227 -10.83 -4.13 -29.50
C LEU A 227 -11.11 -5.41 -30.31
N HIS A 228 -10.25 -5.75 -31.26
CA HIS A 228 -10.37 -6.96 -32.07
C HIS A 228 -10.33 -8.21 -31.19
N VAL A 229 -9.44 -8.24 -30.18
CA VAL A 229 -9.40 -9.32 -29.17
C VAL A 229 -10.72 -9.39 -28.40
N THR A 230 -11.25 -8.25 -27.97
CA THR A 230 -12.52 -8.18 -27.21
C THR A 230 -13.71 -8.67 -28.04
N VAL A 231 -13.81 -8.25 -29.30
CA VAL A 231 -14.84 -8.74 -30.25
C VAL A 231 -14.69 -10.24 -30.52
N SER A 232 -13.45 -10.71 -30.69
CA SER A 232 -13.18 -12.14 -30.91
C SER A 232 -13.58 -12.99 -29.68
N LEU A 233 -13.36 -12.47 -28.47
CA LEU A 233 -13.80 -13.12 -27.24
C LEU A 233 -15.33 -13.17 -27.14
N LEU A 234 -16.02 -12.07 -27.47
CA LEU A 234 -17.48 -12.03 -27.54
C LEU A 234 -18.02 -13.10 -28.51
N TYR A 235 -17.47 -13.18 -29.73
CA TYR A 235 -17.86 -14.17 -30.73
C TYR A 235 -17.61 -15.60 -30.27
N LYS A 236 -16.47 -15.86 -29.61
CA LYS A 236 -16.13 -17.19 -29.09
C LYS A 236 -17.06 -17.62 -27.95
N MET A 237 -17.43 -16.69 -27.08
CA MET A 237 -18.36 -16.96 -25.96
C MET A 237 -19.80 -17.11 -26.45
N PHE A 238 -20.21 -16.28 -27.40
CA PHE A 238 -21.57 -16.22 -27.93
C PHE A 238 -21.52 -16.15 -29.46
N PRO A 239 -21.48 -17.29 -30.17
CA PRO A 239 -21.43 -17.26 -31.63
C PRO A 239 -22.66 -16.57 -32.23
N ILE A 240 -22.46 -15.66 -33.20
CA ILE A 240 -23.55 -14.86 -33.80
C ILE A 240 -24.64 -15.72 -34.41
N ARG A 241 -24.28 -16.86 -35.02
CA ARG A 241 -25.26 -17.77 -35.63
C ARG A 241 -26.29 -18.28 -34.64
N THR A 242 -25.91 -18.41 -33.36
CA THR A 242 -26.78 -18.92 -32.30
C THR A 242 -27.29 -17.81 -31.37
N HIS A 243 -26.60 -16.67 -31.30
CA HIS A 243 -26.94 -15.55 -30.40
C HIS A 243 -27.02 -14.19 -31.12
N PRO A 244 -27.73 -14.06 -32.25
CA PRO A 244 -27.72 -12.81 -33.02
C PRO A 244 -28.38 -11.65 -32.26
N SER A 245 -29.41 -11.93 -31.44
CA SER A 245 -30.07 -10.92 -30.60
C SER A 245 -29.14 -10.36 -29.53
N LEU A 246 -28.35 -11.21 -28.87
CA LEU A 246 -27.40 -10.78 -27.84
C LEU A 246 -26.36 -9.80 -28.41
N HIS A 247 -25.85 -10.07 -29.61
CA HIS A 247 -24.91 -9.16 -30.28
C HIS A 247 -25.57 -7.83 -30.63
N ALA A 248 -26.78 -7.86 -31.20
CA ALA A 248 -27.53 -6.65 -31.53
C ALA A 248 -27.86 -5.82 -30.28
N GLU A 249 -28.34 -6.47 -29.21
CA GLU A 249 -28.67 -5.85 -27.92
C GLU A 249 -27.44 -5.25 -27.23
N LEU A 250 -26.32 -5.97 -27.18
CA LEU A 250 -25.07 -5.44 -26.61
C LEU A 250 -24.55 -4.25 -27.40
N THR A 251 -24.51 -4.37 -28.73
CA THR A 251 -24.04 -3.30 -29.61
C THR A 251 -24.91 -2.06 -29.48
N TYR A 252 -26.24 -2.23 -29.45
CA TYR A 252 -27.18 -1.13 -29.22
C TYR A 252 -26.98 -0.49 -27.84
N THR A 253 -26.84 -1.30 -26.79
CA THR A 253 -26.65 -0.82 -25.42
C THR A 253 -25.35 -0.01 -25.30
N CYS A 254 -24.22 -0.54 -25.79
CA CYS A 254 -22.95 0.18 -25.78
C CYS A 254 -22.98 1.43 -26.68
N SER A 255 -23.59 1.36 -27.87
CA SER A 255 -23.76 2.53 -28.75
C SER A 255 -24.46 3.67 -28.02
N THR A 256 -25.61 3.37 -27.41
CA THR A 256 -26.43 4.36 -26.69
C THR A 256 -25.71 4.91 -25.47
N LEU A 257 -25.01 4.05 -24.69
CA LEU A 257 -24.21 4.49 -23.55
C LEU A 257 -23.04 5.38 -23.98
N PHE A 258 -22.29 5.02 -25.02
CA PHE A 258 -21.15 5.79 -25.49
C PHE A 258 -21.56 7.13 -26.09
N GLU A 259 -22.71 7.19 -26.78
CA GLU A 259 -23.32 8.45 -27.21
C GLU A 259 -23.70 9.32 -26.03
N MET A 260 -24.41 8.78 -25.03
CA MET A 260 -24.77 9.51 -23.81
C MET A 260 -23.53 10.07 -23.09
N ILE A 261 -22.47 9.27 -22.93
CA ILE A 261 -21.24 9.71 -22.27
C ILE A 261 -20.53 10.79 -23.09
N ARG A 262 -20.44 10.63 -24.42
CA ARG A 262 -19.87 11.66 -25.32
C ARG A 262 -20.61 12.98 -25.18
N GLU A 263 -21.93 12.98 -25.29
CA GLU A 263 -22.75 14.19 -25.13
C GLU A 263 -22.54 14.81 -23.75
N PHE A 264 -22.52 13.99 -22.69
CA PHE A 264 -22.33 14.47 -21.33
C PHE A 264 -20.96 15.13 -21.12
N MET A 265 -19.89 14.58 -21.71
CA MET A 265 -18.54 15.12 -21.66
C MET A 265 -18.39 16.37 -22.54
N THR A 266 -18.90 16.35 -23.76
CA THR A 266 -18.84 17.47 -24.71
C THR A 266 -19.59 18.70 -24.19
N ALA A 267 -20.67 18.51 -23.43
CA ALA A 267 -21.40 19.60 -22.78
C ALA A 267 -20.61 20.29 -21.65
N ARG A 268 -19.48 19.72 -21.19
CA ARG A 268 -18.68 20.19 -20.05
C ARG A 268 -17.18 20.18 -20.36
N PRO A 269 -16.72 20.92 -21.39
CA PRO A 269 -15.33 20.87 -21.85
C PRO A 269 -14.33 21.24 -20.75
N GLU A 270 -14.68 22.12 -19.81
CA GLU A 270 -13.85 22.51 -18.67
C GLU A 270 -13.49 21.36 -17.72
N MET A 271 -14.30 20.29 -17.71
CA MET A 271 -14.08 19.12 -16.86
C MET A 271 -13.28 18.02 -17.58
N PHE A 272 -13.29 17.98 -18.91
CA PHE A 272 -12.79 16.83 -19.67
C PHE A 272 -11.72 17.14 -20.72
N LEU A 273 -11.52 18.42 -21.06
CA LEU A 273 -10.46 18.89 -21.95
C LEU A 273 -9.45 19.74 -21.17
N PRO A 274 -8.19 19.84 -21.63
CA PRO A 274 -7.18 20.69 -21.01
C PRO A 274 -7.62 22.16 -20.94
N TYR A 275 -7.14 22.90 -19.94
CA TYR A 275 -7.37 24.33 -19.89
C TYR A 275 -6.61 25.02 -21.02
N THR A 276 -7.28 25.94 -21.71
CA THR A 276 -6.70 26.77 -22.77
C THR A 276 -6.22 28.09 -22.19
N PRO A 277 -5.29 28.80 -22.85
CA PRO A 277 -4.88 30.14 -22.42
C PRO A 277 -6.05 31.12 -22.26
N THR A 278 -7.16 30.89 -22.97
CA THR A 278 -8.37 31.71 -22.91
C THR A 278 -9.26 31.39 -21.72
N ASN A 279 -9.39 30.12 -21.31
CA ASN A 279 -10.29 29.72 -20.20
C ASN A 279 -9.57 29.58 -18.84
N ILE A 280 -8.24 29.45 -18.84
CA ILE A 280 -7.44 29.22 -17.62
C ILE A 280 -7.54 30.36 -16.61
N LYS A 281 -7.81 31.59 -17.08
CA LYS A 281 -8.05 32.75 -16.22
C LYS A 281 -9.19 32.52 -15.22
N ASN A 282 -10.24 31.82 -15.65
CA ASN A 282 -11.40 31.50 -14.81
C ASN A 282 -11.33 30.09 -14.22
N ALA A 283 -10.37 29.27 -14.64
CA ALA A 283 -10.19 27.91 -14.15
C ALA A 283 -9.69 27.86 -12.70
N PRO A 284 -10.08 26.86 -11.90
CA PRO A 284 -9.49 26.62 -10.60
C PRO A 284 -8.07 26.05 -10.75
N VAL A 285 -7.08 26.91 -10.94
CA VAL A 285 -5.67 26.47 -11.04
C VAL A 285 -5.22 25.90 -9.69
N VAL A 286 -4.66 24.69 -9.75
CA VAL A 286 -4.22 23.92 -8.58
C VAL A 286 -2.74 23.58 -8.74
N ILE A 287 -1.97 23.69 -7.66
CA ILE A 287 -0.61 23.15 -7.54
C ILE A 287 -0.54 22.16 -6.40
N ARG A 288 0.33 21.15 -6.52
CA ARG A 288 0.52 20.14 -5.47
C ARG A 288 1.58 20.58 -4.49
N VAL A 289 1.27 20.47 -3.20
CA VAL A 289 2.19 20.63 -2.09
C VAL A 289 2.61 19.23 -1.64
N PHE A 290 3.79 18.81 -2.06
CA PHE A 290 4.33 17.49 -1.73
C PHE A 290 4.75 17.44 -0.27
N GLN A 291 4.31 16.40 0.43
CA GLN A 291 4.65 16.15 1.83
C GLN A 291 5.55 14.92 1.94
N ALA A 292 6.76 15.12 2.48
CA ALA A 292 7.71 14.04 2.71
C ALA A 292 8.56 14.32 3.96
N GLU A 293 8.78 13.27 4.77
CA GLU A 293 9.50 13.31 6.05
C GLU A 293 8.87 14.29 7.08
N SER A 294 9.16 15.58 6.99
CA SER A 294 8.47 16.64 7.74
C SER A 294 8.48 17.96 6.97
N HIS A 295 8.66 17.87 5.66
CA HIS A 295 8.81 18.99 4.74
C HIS A 295 7.63 19.08 3.79
N GLU A 296 7.27 20.31 3.45
CA GLU A 296 6.25 20.66 2.48
C GLU A 296 6.87 21.50 1.38
N PHE A 297 6.75 21.07 0.13
CA PHE A 297 7.41 21.72 -1.00
C PHE A 297 6.59 21.56 -2.28
N VAL A 298 6.80 22.45 -3.25
CA VAL A 298 6.10 22.43 -4.54
C VAL A 298 7.10 22.19 -5.67
N MET A 299 6.66 21.58 -6.77
CA MET A 299 7.46 21.56 -8.01
C MET A 299 7.52 22.98 -8.59
N LYS A 300 8.73 23.48 -8.90
CA LYS A 300 8.93 24.83 -9.48
C LYS A 300 8.20 24.97 -10.82
N CYS A 301 8.16 23.92 -11.65
CA CYS A 301 7.42 23.94 -12.91
C CYS A 301 5.91 24.17 -12.70
N GLU A 302 5.26 23.43 -11.80
CA GLU A 302 3.83 23.62 -11.49
C GLU A 302 3.55 25.02 -10.93
N LEU A 303 4.41 25.51 -10.03
CA LEU A 303 4.28 26.83 -9.42
C LEU A 303 4.32 27.94 -10.48
N PHE A 304 5.37 27.94 -11.32
CA PHE A 304 5.56 29.01 -12.29
C PHE A 304 4.57 28.92 -13.47
N GLU A 305 4.15 27.72 -13.86
CA GLU A 305 3.04 27.53 -14.81
C GLU A 305 1.73 28.12 -14.25
N ALA A 306 1.44 27.89 -12.97
CA ALA A 306 0.24 28.41 -12.32
C ALA A 306 0.27 29.94 -12.18
N ILE A 307 1.41 30.52 -11.77
CA ILE A 307 1.60 31.97 -11.65
C ILE A 307 1.40 32.66 -13.01
N ARG A 308 2.05 32.15 -14.07
CA ARG A 308 1.89 32.69 -15.45
C ARG A 308 0.44 32.63 -15.94
N SER A 309 -0.30 31.62 -15.50
CA SER A 309 -1.70 31.41 -15.91
C SER A 309 -2.68 32.38 -15.24
N LYS A 310 -2.34 32.90 -14.05
CA LYS A 310 -3.27 33.69 -13.20
C LYS A 310 -2.95 35.17 -13.12
N ASN A 311 -1.69 35.56 -13.32
CA ASN A 311 -1.27 36.95 -13.20
C ASN A 311 -1.13 37.59 -14.59
N PRO A 312 -1.36 38.92 -14.72
CA PRO A 312 -1.13 39.65 -15.96
C PRO A 312 0.34 39.52 -16.40
N PRO A 313 0.66 39.71 -17.70
CA PRO A 313 2.04 39.60 -18.19
C PRO A 313 2.91 40.70 -17.57
N GLY A 314 3.57 40.36 -16.46
CA GLY A 314 4.75 41.04 -15.90
C GLY A 314 6.04 40.29 -16.25
N GLU A 315 7.16 40.60 -15.60
CA GLU A 315 8.46 39.94 -15.84
C GLU A 315 8.30 38.43 -16.01
N ASN A 316 8.65 37.92 -17.20
CA ASN A 316 8.62 36.50 -17.49
C ASN A 316 9.53 35.78 -16.49
N ILE A 317 8.94 34.93 -15.64
CA ILE A 317 9.73 33.96 -14.87
C ILE A 317 10.25 32.92 -15.87
N ASP A 318 11.47 33.14 -16.33
CA ASP A 318 12.17 32.27 -17.26
C ASP A 318 12.71 31.06 -16.48
N PHE A 319 11.85 30.06 -16.30
CA PHE A 319 12.20 28.79 -15.65
C PHE A 319 11.94 27.64 -16.60
N VAL A 320 13.01 26.90 -16.88
CA VAL A 320 12.98 25.67 -17.65
C VAL A 320 13.59 24.58 -16.79
N ASP A 321 12.87 23.46 -16.65
CA ASP A 321 13.39 22.28 -15.96
C ASP A 321 14.68 21.79 -16.61
N GLU A 322 15.62 21.30 -15.80
CA GLU A 322 16.73 20.53 -16.32
C GLU A 322 16.19 19.21 -16.90
N ASN A 323 16.64 18.82 -18.10
CA ASN A 323 16.20 17.56 -18.70
C ASN A 323 16.37 16.38 -17.73
N GLY A 324 15.26 15.73 -17.39
CA GLY A 324 15.24 14.57 -16.49
C GLY A 324 15.11 14.89 -15.00
N ARG A 325 15.03 16.16 -14.61
CA ARG A 325 14.92 16.61 -13.21
C ARG A 325 13.89 17.71 -13.03
N TYR A 326 13.08 17.62 -11.98
CA TYR A 326 12.16 18.69 -11.60
C TYR A 326 12.61 19.31 -10.28
N ALA A 327 13.00 20.58 -10.32
CA ALA A 327 13.41 21.32 -9.14
C ALA A 327 12.20 21.64 -8.26
N VAL A 328 12.44 21.83 -6.96
CA VAL A 328 11.39 22.14 -5.98
C VAL A 328 11.67 23.45 -5.26
N MET A 329 10.65 23.98 -4.60
CA MET A 329 10.74 25.12 -3.69
C MET A 329 10.00 24.77 -2.40
N GLU A 330 10.62 25.00 -1.24
CA GLU A 330 9.96 24.76 0.05
C GLU A 330 8.77 25.70 0.19
N LEU A 331 7.67 25.21 0.76
CA LEU A 331 6.40 25.96 0.84
C LEU A 331 6.56 27.30 1.58
N ALA A 332 7.41 27.33 2.61
CA ALA A 332 7.73 28.55 3.33
C ALA A 332 8.36 29.62 2.43
N ASP A 333 9.27 29.22 1.53
CA ASP A 333 9.92 30.12 0.58
C ASP A 333 8.93 30.58 -0.50
N VAL A 334 8.01 29.70 -0.92
CA VAL A 334 6.91 30.08 -1.84
C VAL A 334 6.08 31.21 -1.25
N TYR A 335 5.66 31.11 0.02
CA TYR A 335 4.88 32.17 0.67
C TYR A 335 5.69 33.45 0.85
N LYS A 336 6.99 33.33 1.15
CA LYS A 336 7.89 34.47 1.34
C LYS A 336 8.13 35.24 0.05
N GLU A 337 8.35 34.55 -1.07
CA GLU A 337 8.76 35.16 -2.35
C GLU A 337 7.57 35.46 -3.27
N TYR A 338 6.51 34.64 -3.21
CA TYR A 338 5.39 34.68 -4.17
C TYR A 338 4.01 34.76 -3.51
N GLY A 339 3.93 35.01 -2.19
CA GLY A 339 2.67 35.01 -1.43
C GLY A 339 1.51 35.78 -2.09
N ASP A 340 1.78 37.01 -2.55
CA ASP A 340 0.77 37.86 -3.22
C ASP A 340 0.29 37.27 -4.55
N GLN A 341 1.21 36.64 -5.29
CA GLN A 341 0.99 36.09 -6.63
C GLN A 341 0.25 34.76 -6.62
N ILE A 342 0.26 34.02 -5.49
CA ILE A 342 -0.41 32.73 -5.35
C ILE A 342 -1.77 32.82 -4.66
N SER A 343 -2.24 34.02 -4.33
CA SER A 343 -3.52 34.26 -3.64
C SER A 343 -4.72 33.62 -4.36
N ASN A 344 -4.71 33.60 -5.70
CA ASN A 344 -5.74 33.00 -6.57
C ASN A 344 -5.43 31.56 -7.05
N ILE A 345 -4.40 30.94 -6.49
CA ILE A 345 -4.00 29.56 -6.78
C ILE A 345 -4.45 28.67 -5.61
N ASN A 346 -4.85 27.44 -5.92
CA ASN A 346 -5.23 26.44 -4.92
C ASN A 346 -4.06 25.50 -4.66
N LEU A 347 -3.71 25.33 -3.40
CA LEU A 347 -2.62 24.46 -2.98
C LEU A 347 -3.22 23.21 -2.36
N ILE A 348 -2.91 22.03 -2.91
CA ILE A 348 -3.42 20.74 -2.39
C ILE A 348 -2.27 19.93 -1.75
N PRO A 349 -2.34 19.61 -0.44
CA PRO A 349 -1.41 18.69 0.20
C PRO A 349 -1.45 17.30 -0.45
N THR A 350 -0.29 16.82 -0.89
CA THR A 350 -0.12 15.58 -1.66
C THR A 350 1.02 14.76 -1.03
N PRO A 351 0.73 13.68 -0.29
CA PRO A 351 1.78 12.88 0.34
C PRO A 351 2.59 12.12 -0.70
N VAL A 352 3.92 12.11 -0.55
CA VAL A 352 4.79 11.26 -1.36
C VAL A 352 4.67 9.81 -0.89
N ARG A 353 4.05 8.97 -1.71
CA ARG A 353 3.76 7.57 -1.37
C ARG A 353 4.90 6.64 -1.76
N ARG A 354 5.13 5.64 -0.91
CA ARG A 354 6.18 4.62 -1.11
C ARG A 354 5.60 3.24 -0.82
N ALA A 355 5.95 2.29 -1.67
CA ALA A 355 5.93 0.88 -1.32
C ALA A 355 7.31 0.51 -0.76
N GLU A 356 7.43 -0.59 -0.03
CA GLU A 356 8.75 -1.09 0.39
C GLU A 356 9.66 -1.21 -0.86
N PHE A 357 10.92 -0.83 -0.79
CA PHE A 357 11.89 -0.85 -1.92
C PHE A 357 11.59 0.01 -3.18
N LYS A 358 10.40 0.60 -3.34
CA LYS A 358 10.00 1.35 -4.54
C LYS A 358 9.11 2.56 -4.22
N ALA A 359 9.43 3.72 -4.77
CA ALA A 359 8.51 4.86 -4.72
C ALA A 359 7.32 4.65 -5.65
N VAL A 360 6.15 5.17 -5.25
CA VAL A 360 4.98 5.24 -6.13
C VAL A 360 5.22 6.36 -7.13
N PRO A 361 5.14 6.11 -8.45
CA PRO A 361 5.34 7.15 -9.45
C PRO A 361 4.38 8.33 -9.30
N ILE A 362 4.90 9.54 -9.46
CA ILE A 362 4.14 10.80 -9.45
C ILE A 362 4.04 11.30 -10.88
N ILE A 363 2.82 11.39 -11.40
CA ILE A 363 2.54 12.05 -12.69
C ILE A 363 2.86 13.54 -12.59
N THR A 364 3.44 14.16 -13.62
CA THR A 364 3.76 15.60 -13.65
C THR A 364 2.70 16.40 -14.41
N SER A 365 2.79 17.74 -14.43
CA SER A 365 1.92 18.60 -15.27
C SER A 365 2.02 18.27 -16.77
N LYS A 366 3.16 17.73 -17.21
CA LYS A 366 3.45 17.30 -18.59
C LYS A 366 2.99 15.87 -18.90
N GLY A 367 2.39 15.17 -17.93
CA GLY A 367 1.86 13.81 -18.09
C GLY A 367 2.91 12.69 -18.09
N ASP A 368 4.21 13.00 -17.92
CA ASP A 368 5.25 12.01 -17.63
C ASP A 368 5.29 11.66 -16.13
N TYR A 369 6.23 10.80 -15.71
CA TYR A 369 6.32 10.32 -14.33
C TYR A 369 7.68 10.60 -13.72
N CYS A 370 7.68 10.93 -12.43
CA CYS A 370 8.88 11.16 -11.63
C CYS A 370 8.76 10.55 -10.23
N ILE A 371 9.90 10.45 -9.52
CA ILE A 371 9.98 10.11 -8.10
C ILE A 371 11.02 11.03 -7.42
N LEU A 372 11.02 11.14 -6.09
CA LEU A 372 12.04 11.94 -5.41
C LEU A 372 13.44 11.39 -5.66
N ALA A 373 14.43 12.27 -5.73
CA ALA A 373 15.82 11.88 -5.99
C ALA A 373 16.37 10.92 -4.91
N ILE A 374 15.93 11.04 -3.65
CA ILE A 374 16.31 10.10 -2.60
C ILE A 374 15.79 8.68 -2.85
N ASP A 375 14.60 8.54 -3.41
CA ASP A 375 14.00 7.25 -3.71
C ASP A 375 14.70 6.63 -4.93
N ALA A 376 14.98 7.44 -5.95
CA ALA A 376 15.80 7.05 -7.10
C ALA A 376 17.20 6.57 -6.67
N PHE A 377 17.86 7.29 -5.75
CA PHE A 377 19.14 6.88 -5.17
C PHE A 377 19.03 5.53 -4.46
N SER A 378 17.99 5.35 -3.62
CA SER A 378 17.77 4.11 -2.89
C SER A 378 17.57 2.92 -3.83
N GLU A 379 16.86 3.09 -4.96
CA GLU A 379 16.70 2.05 -5.98
C GLU A 379 18.03 1.67 -6.66
N ILE A 380 18.87 2.65 -6.98
CA ILE A 380 20.21 2.40 -7.56
C ILE A 380 21.09 1.63 -6.58
N PHE A 381 21.11 2.03 -5.30
CA PHE A 381 21.93 1.34 -4.31
C PHE A 381 21.42 -0.06 -3.98
N ASN A 382 20.10 -0.26 -3.92
CA ASN A 382 19.53 -1.61 -3.81
C ASN A 382 19.91 -2.49 -5.01
N GLN A 383 19.99 -1.93 -6.22
CA GLN A 383 20.52 -2.63 -7.40
C GLN A 383 21.99 -3.02 -7.19
N LEU A 384 22.86 -2.12 -6.73
CA LEU A 384 24.27 -2.42 -6.46
C LEU A 384 24.44 -3.51 -5.39
N PHE A 385 23.66 -3.44 -4.31
CA PHE A 385 23.77 -4.33 -3.16
C PHE A 385 23.26 -5.74 -3.44
N PHE A 386 22.07 -5.88 -4.01
CA PHE A 386 21.34 -7.14 -4.04
C PHE A 386 21.13 -7.72 -5.44
N VAL A 387 21.15 -6.88 -6.48
CA VAL A 387 21.01 -7.34 -7.87
C VAL A 387 22.39 -7.64 -8.44
N GLU A 388 23.22 -6.61 -8.54
CA GLU A 388 24.58 -6.70 -9.09
C GLU A 388 25.57 -7.30 -8.08
N LYS A 389 25.28 -7.17 -6.77
CA LYS A 389 26.12 -7.67 -5.66
C LYS A 389 27.56 -7.19 -5.76
N VAL A 390 27.74 -5.93 -6.16
CA VAL A 390 29.04 -5.33 -6.53
C VAL A 390 30.07 -5.54 -5.43
N PHE A 391 29.71 -5.23 -4.18
CA PHE A 391 30.61 -5.28 -3.03
C PHE A 391 31.05 -6.70 -2.60
N GLN A 392 30.44 -7.75 -3.17
CA GLN A 392 30.95 -9.13 -3.02
C GLN A 392 31.93 -9.53 -4.12
N LYS A 393 31.87 -8.85 -5.28
CA LYS A 393 32.58 -9.22 -6.50
C LYS A 393 33.92 -8.50 -6.67
N ILE A 394 33.97 -7.23 -6.24
CA ILE A 394 35.15 -6.38 -6.39
C ILE A 394 36.20 -6.69 -5.31
N LYS A 395 37.47 -6.44 -5.62
CA LYS A 395 38.62 -6.53 -4.71
C LYS A 395 39.18 -5.14 -4.40
N ASN A 396 40.14 -5.05 -3.48
CA ASN A 396 40.75 -3.76 -3.12
C ASN A 396 41.41 -3.07 -4.31
N ASP A 397 42.00 -3.83 -5.24
CA ASP A 397 42.59 -3.28 -6.47
C ASP A 397 41.54 -2.66 -7.42
N ASP A 398 40.27 -3.07 -7.30
CA ASP A 398 39.15 -2.53 -8.07
C ASP A 398 38.56 -1.24 -7.47
N TRP A 399 39.11 -0.73 -6.35
CA TRP A 399 38.58 0.45 -5.66
C TRP A 399 38.51 1.68 -6.57
N ASN A 400 39.52 1.89 -7.42
CA ASN A 400 39.50 2.98 -8.39
C ASN A 400 38.32 2.87 -9.38
N TYR A 401 37.97 1.64 -9.77
CA TYR A 401 36.84 1.38 -10.66
C TYR A 401 35.49 1.67 -9.97
N LEU A 402 35.37 1.36 -8.67
CA LEU A 402 34.24 1.78 -7.85
C LEU A 402 34.17 3.31 -7.76
N CYS A 403 35.29 3.99 -7.52
CA CYS A 403 35.34 5.46 -7.50
C CYS A 403 34.90 6.07 -8.84
N ASP A 404 35.29 5.49 -9.98
CA ASP A 404 34.86 5.96 -11.30
C ASP A 404 33.33 5.86 -11.48
N TYR A 405 32.74 4.73 -11.05
CA TYR A 405 31.29 4.56 -11.04
C TYR A 405 30.61 5.57 -10.11
N MET A 406 31.14 5.73 -8.90
CA MET A 406 30.59 6.64 -7.91
C MET A 406 30.58 8.07 -8.43
N ARG A 407 31.64 8.57 -9.07
CA ARG A 407 31.64 9.91 -9.71
C ARG A 407 30.50 10.09 -10.73
N LYS A 408 30.10 9.02 -11.42
CA LYS A 408 28.95 9.05 -12.34
C LYS A 408 27.62 9.20 -11.61
N VAL A 409 27.42 8.40 -10.55
CA VAL A 409 26.24 8.50 -9.67
C VAL A 409 26.17 9.89 -9.02
N GLU A 410 27.30 10.39 -8.53
CA GLU A 410 27.43 11.73 -7.96
C GLU A 410 27.02 12.82 -8.93
N LYS A 411 27.51 12.78 -10.18
CA LYS A 411 27.12 13.73 -11.21
C LYS A 411 25.61 13.70 -11.46
N PHE A 412 25.01 12.51 -11.45
CA PHE A 412 23.57 12.35 -11.63
C PHE A 412 22.73 12.86 -10.46
N PHE A 413 23.24 12.81 -9.22
CA PHE A 413 22.50 13.27 -8.04
C PHE A 413 22.96 14.62 -7.48
N LYS A 414 23.94 15.27 -8.12
CA LYS A 414 24.47 16.56 -7.68
C LYS A 414 23.38 17.62 -7.68
N SER A 415 23.02 18.10 -6.48
CA SER A 415 22.12 19.21 -6.22
C SER A 415 22.32 19.71 -4.79
N ASP A 416 22.17 21.02 -4.59
CA ASP A 416 22.11 21.63 -3.25
C ASP A 416 20.67 21.69 -2.70
N GLU A 417 19.68 21.45 -3.57
CA GLU A 417 18.25 21.47 -3.27
C GLU A 417 17.60 20.09 -3.46
N ARG A 418 16.41 19.92 -2.88
CA ARG A 418 15.54 18.77 -3.14
C ARG A 418 15.06 18.79 -4.59
N PHE A 419 14.90 17.62 -5.22
CA PHE A 419 14.42 17.53 -6.61
C PHE A 419 13.78 16.16 -6.89
N PHE A 420 12.98 16.10 -7.96
CA PHE A 420 12.46 14.86 -8.52
C PHE A 420 13.27 14.44 -9.74
N VAL A 421 13.31 13.14 -10.00
CA VAL A 421 13.96 12.51 -11.15
C VAL A 421 12.90 11.84 -12.02
N THR A 422 12.95 12.05 -13.34
CA THR A 422 12.03 11.35 -14.25
C THR A 422 12.30 9.84 -14.26
N ILE A 423 11.25 9.04 -14.39
CA ILE A 423 11.39 7.58 -14.47
C ILE A 423 12.25 7.16 -15.67
N GLU A 424 12.18 7.89 -16.78
CA GLU A 424 13.05 7.69 -17.95
C GLU A 424 14.53 7.84 -17.59
N SER A 425 14.90 8.94 -16.93
CA SER A 425 16.29 9.20 -16.54
C SER A 425 16.81 8.18 -15.53
N LEU A 426 15.96 7.76 -14.60
CA LEU A 426 16.29 6.70 -13.64
C LEU A 426 16.51 5.35 -14.35
N ASN A 427 15.64 4.97 -15.27
CA ASN A 427 15.78 3.71 -16.01
C ASN A 427 17.06 3.70 -16.85
N LYS A 428 17.39 4.82 -17.50
CA LYS A 428 18.66 4.98 -18.21
C LYS A 428 19.85 4.79 -17.27
N LEU A 429 19.83 5.37 -16.07
CA LEU A 429 20.90 5.19 -15.09
C LEU A 429 21.02 3.73 -14.61
N LYS A 430 19.91 3.01 -14.46
CA LYS A 430 19.90 1.57 -14.10
C LYS A 430 20.49 0.68 -15.19
N GLU A 431 20.17 0.97 -16.45
CA GLU A 431 20.74 0.27 -17.61
C GLU A 431 22.25 0.52 -17.69
N GLU A 432 22.65 1.78 -17.58
CA GLU A 432 24.05 2.17 -17.54
C GLU A 432 24.82 1.56 -16.36
N THR A 433 24.15 1.40 -15.21
CA THR A 433 24.71 0.72 -14.03
C THR A 433 24.94 -0.76 -14.31
N THR A 434 23.96 -1.43 -14.91
CA THR A 434 24.08 -2.85 -15.29
C THR A 434 25.23 -3.05 -16.27
N GLU A 435 25.33 -2.20 -17.31
CA GLU A 435 26.39 -2.30 -18.31
C GLU A 435 27.78 -2.01 -17.71
N PHE A 436 27.89 -1.03 -16.79
CA PHE A 436 29.14 -0.72 -16.12
C PHE A 436 29.70 -1.92 -15.34
N TRP A 437 28.84 -2.66 -14.63
CA TRP A 437 29.27 -3.77 -13.77
C TRP A 437 29.32 -5.14 -14.47
N LYS A 438 28.94 -5.19 -15.75
CA LYS A 438 28.84 -6.43 -16.55
C LYS A 438 30.10 -7.28 -16.58
N LYS A 439 31.29 -6.67 -16.55
CA LYS A 439 32.57 -7.43 -16.54
C LYS A 439 32.72 -8.34 -15.31
N TYR A 440 32.01 -8.06 -14.22
CA TYR A 440 32.01 -8.88 -13.00
C TYR A 440 30.80 -9.84 -12.91
N GLU A 441 29.98 -9.98 -13.96
CA GLU A 441 28.78 -10.81 -13.93
C GLU A 441 29.06 -12.27 -13.55
N LYS A 442 30.16 -12.83 -14.08
CA LYS A 442 30.56 -14.23 -13.87
C LYS A 442 31.28 -14.49 -12.54
N VAL A 443 31.55 -13.45 -11.75
CA VAL A 443 32.23 -13.61 -10.45
C VAL A 443 31.27 -14.30 -9.47
N PRO A 444 31.68 -15.42 -8.84
CA PRO A 444 30.82 -16.15 -7.92
C PRO A 444 30.53 -15.32 -6.67
N VAL A 445 29.29 -15.37 -6.21
CA VAL A 445 28.80 -14.62 -5.04
C VAL A 445 28.07 -15.55 -4.08
N LYS A 446 27.96 -15.13 -2.82
CA LYS A 446 27.20 -15.86 -1.80
C LYS A 446 25.81 -15.26 -1.67
N TYR A 447 24.84 -16.12 -1.38
CA TYR A 447 23.49 -15.69 -1.03
C TYR A 447 23.38 -15.41 0.46
N VAL A 448 22.56 -14.41 0.80
CA VAL A 448 22.19 -14.13 2.19
C VAL A 448 21.51 -15.38 2.77
N ARG A 449 21.98 -15.83 3.94
CA ARG A 449 21.39 -16.99 4.64
C ARG A 449 20.04 -16.62 5.25
N ASN A 450 19.17 -17.61 5.45
CA ASN A 450 17.89 -17.40 6.13
C ASN A 450 18.11 -17.09 7.62
N ALA A 451 17.30 -16.19 8.17
CA ALA A 451 17.11 -16.10 9.60
C ALA A 451 16.49 -17.40 10.13
N LYS A 452 16.74 -17.74 11.39
CA LYS A 452 16.11 -18.89 12.04
C LYS A 452 14.65 -18.56 12.37
N LYS A 453 13.87 -19.56 12.81
CA LYS A 453 12.45 -19.38 13.17
C LYS A 453 12.24 -18.45 14.37
N ASP A 454 13.22 -18.41 15.27
CA ASP A 454 13.34 -17.51 16.42
C ASP A 454 14.04 -16.17 16.07
N GLY A 455 14.29 -15.94 14.79
CA GLY A 455 14.87 -14.72 14.24
C GLY A 455 16.40 -14.74 14.16
N PHE A 456 17.01 -13.55 14.19
CA PHE A 456 18.45 -13.38 14.20
C PHE A 456 18.91 -12.39 15.28
N THR A 457 20.12 -12.61 15.78
CA THR A 457 20.79 -11.75 16.75
C THR A 457 21.78 -10.80 16.07
N MET A 458 22.24 -9.78 16.79
CA MET A 458 23.34 -8.90 16.39
C MET A 458 24.57 -9.68 15.90
N GLU A 459 24.93 -10.76 16.62
CA GLU A 459 26.05 -11.61 16.26
C GLU A 459 25.79 -12.39 14.97
N ASN A 460 24.54 -12.80 14.71
CA ASN A 460 24.19 -13.40 13.42
C ASN A 460 24.34 -12.40 12.26
N LEU A 461 24.03 -11.12 12.47
CA LEU A 461 24.25 -10.07 11.47
C LEU A 461 25.75 -9.90 11.16
N LYS A 462 26.61 -9.78 12.19
CA LYS A 462 28.07 -9.68 12.01
C LYS A 462 28.63 -10.87 11.22
N ASN A 463 28.23 -12.08 11.63
CA ASN A 463 28.61 -13.31 10.94
C ASN A 463 28.11 -13.37 9.49
N GLU A 464 26.95 -12.78 9.18
CA GLU A 464 26.45 -12.69 7.81
C GLU A 464 27.25 -11.70 6.96
N LEU A 465 27.55 -10.51 7.47
CA LEU A 465 28.38 -9.51 6.78
C LEU A 465 29.75 -10.10 6.39
N LYS A 466 30.38 -10.82 7.32
CA LYS A 466 31.64 -11.53 7.09
C LYS A 466 31.49 -12.70 6.12
N ASN A 467 30.42 -13.49 6.24
CA ASN A 467 30.16 -14.59 5.32
C ASN A 467 30.04 -14.10 3.88
N LEU A 468 29.31 -13.00 3.65
CA LEU A 468 29.16 -12.36 2.34
C LEU A 468 30.45 -11.73 1.81
N GLY A 469 31.50 -11.63 2.64
CA GLY A 469 32.79 -11.07 2.26
C GLY A 469 32.80 -9.55 2.14
N LEU A 470 31.77 -8.87 2.68
CA LEU A 470 31.63 -7.42 2.58
C LEU A 470 32.74 -6.67 3.35
N ASN A 471 33.29 -7.31 4.38
CA ASN A 471 34.40 -6.79 5.17
C ASN A 471 35.74 -6.72 4.40
N ARG A 472 35.83 -7.30 3.19
CA ARG A 472 37.03 -7.18 2.35
C ARG A 472 37.19 -5.75 1.83
N ILE A 473 36.10 -5.18 1.34
CA ILE A 473 36.03 -3.82 0.79
C ILE A 473 35.74 -2.79 1.89
N PHE A 474 34.94 -3.16 2.89
CA PHE A 474 34.59 -2.31 4.02
C PHE A 474 34.97 -2.98 5.35
N PRO A 475 36.26 -2.96 5.76
CA PRO A 475 36.69 -3.60 7.01
C PRO A 475 35.93 -3.15 8.26
N GLU A 476 35.38 -1.93 8.24
CA GLU A 476 34.60 -1.31 9.31
C GLU A 476 33.15 -1.80 9.40
N ILE A 477 32.63 -2.53 8.40
CA ILE A 477 31.19 -2.81 8.27
C ILE A 477 30.57 -3.50 9.50
N GLU A 478 31.35 -4.35 10.19
CA GLU A 478 30.90 -5.08 11.37
C GLU A 478 30.69 -4.16 12.59
N LEU A 479 31.36 -3.00 12.64
CA LEU A 479 31.22 -2.02 13.72
C LEU A 479 29.87 -1.31 13.67
N HIS A 480 29.23 -1.29 12.50
CA HIS A 480 27.90 -0.69 12.34
C HIS A 480 26.77 -1.64 12.72
N ALA A 481 27.06 -2.95 12.86
CA ALA A 481 26.05 -3.97 13.09
C ALA A 481 25.26 -3.73 14.38
N ASP A 482 25.89 -3.24 15.45
CA ASP A 482 25.23 -3.06 16.76
C ASP A 482 24.14 -1.98 16.67
N ARG A 483 24.50 -0.81 16.13
CA ARG A 483 23.56 0.31 15.92
C ARG A 483 22.45 -0.07 14.94
N VAL A 484 22.80 -0.73 13.85
CA VAL A 484 21.83 -1.13 12.81
C VAL A 484 20.88 -2.19 13.36
N TYR A 485 21.37 -3.17 14.11
CA TYR A 485 20.56 -4.22 14.72
C TYR A 485 19.51 -3.64 15.68
N LEU A 486 19.91 -2.73 16.57
CA LEU A 486 18.99 -2.04 17.48
C LEU A 486 17.91 -1.28 16.70
N SER A 487 18.29 -0.52 15.67
CA SER A 487 17.32 0.18 14.82
C SER A 487 16.38 -0.77 14.06
N THR A 488 16.84 -1.98 13.74
CA THR A 488 16.05 -3.01 13.06
C THR A 488 15.05 -3.66 14.02
N ILE A 489 15.43 -3.90 15.29
CA ILE A 489 14.50 -4.37 16.34
C ILE A 489 13.37 -3.37 16.55
N ILE A 490 13.67 -2.08 16.66
CA ILE A 490 12.67 -1.04 16.92
C ILE A 490 11.59 -1.03 15.83
N ASN A 491 11.99 -1.29 14.58
CA ASN A 491 11.10 -1.26 13.42
C ASN A 491 10.59 -2.64 12.99
N LYS A 492 10.74 -3.67 13.83
CA LYS A 492 10.34 -5.04 13.45
C LYS A 492 8.82 -5.12 13.24
N LYS A 493 8.42 -5.76 12.14
CA LYS A 493 7.00 -5.94 11.78
C LYS A 493 6.37 -7.20 12.41
N ASP A 494 7.18 -8.05 13.04
CA ASP A 494 6.77 -9.33 13.60
C ASP A 494 7.47 -9.58 14.95
N THR A 495 7.04 -10.63 15.65
CA THR A 495 7.57 -11.07 16.95
C THR A 495 9.08 -11.23 16.92
N PHE A 496 9.61 -11.79 15.83
CA PHE A 496 11.04 -12.03 15.61
C PHE A 496 11.53 -11.34 14.32
N LEU A 497 12.84 -11.06 14.26
CA LEU A 497 13.47 -10.52 13.05
C LEU A 497 13.63 -11.59 11.98
N ARG A 498 13.02 -11.40 10.82
CA ARG A 498 12.93 -12.36 9.72
C ARG A 498 14.06 -12.17 8.72
N THR A 499 14.10 -13.03 7.69
CA THR A 499 15.10 -12.93 6.62
C THR A 499 15.03 -11.60 5.87
N CYS A 500 13.84 -11.04 5.59
CA CYS A 500 13.72 -9.73 4.95
C CYS A 500 14.31 -8.59 5.82
N ASP A 501 14.16 -8.69 7.15
CA ASP A 501 14.75 -7.74 8.10
C ASP A 501 16.29 -7.84 8.11
N LEU A 502 16.85 -9.03 7.84
CA LEU A 502 18.29 -9.22 7.67
C LEU A 502 18.81 -8.55 6.40
N PHE A 503 18.08 -8.63 5.28
CA PHE A 503 18.40 -7.88 4.06
C PHE A 503 18.39 -6.36 4.32
N PHE A 504 17.39 -5.87 5.04
CA PHE A 504 17.32 -4.47 5.46
C PHE A 504 18.54 -4.08 6.32
N ALA A 505 18.88 -4.88 7.33
CA ALA A 505 20.05 -4.59 8.17
C ALA A 505 21.36 -4.56 7.35
N ILE A 506 21.55 -5.51 6.42
CA ILE A 506 22.72 -5.52 5.54
C ILE A 506 22.78 -4.27 4.65
N SER A 507 21.64 -3.85 4.07
CA SER A 507 21.60 -2.64 3.23
C SER A 507 21.97 -1.39 4.02
N ARG A 508 21.52 -1.29 5.28
CA ARG A 508 21.84 -0.16 6.17
C ARG A 508 23.32 -0.15 6.55
N CYS A 509 23.93 -1.29 6.87
CA CYS A 509 25.37 -1.38 7.11
C CYS A 509 26.17 -0.93 5.88
N LEU A 510 25.83 -1.43 4.68
CA LEU A 510 26.48 -1.05 3.43
C LEU A 510 26.33 0.44 3.13
N LEU A 511 25.12 0.99 3.33
CA LEU A 511 24.85 2.40 3.10
C LEU A 511 25.69 3.30 4.04
N ILE A 512 25.86 2.92 5.31
CA ILE A 512 26.74 3.63 6.25
C ILE A 512 28.19 3.64 5.74
N CYS A 513 28.71 2.49 5.29
CA CYS A 513 30.05 2.41 4.70
C CYS A 513 30.18 3.32 3.47
N VAL A 514 29.24 3.24 2.53
CA VAL A 514 29.23 4.11 1.33
C VAL A 514 29.26 5.58 1.73
N HIS A 515 28.43 6.00 2.70
CA HIS A 515 28.42 7.37 3.18
C HIS A 515 29.74 7.81 3.80
N GLY A 516 30.44 6.91 4.48
CA GLY A 516 31.77 7.18 5.02
C GLY A 516 32.78 7.51 3.91
N HIS A 517 32.77 6.74 2.82
CA HIS A 517 33.79 6.84 1.76
C HIS A 517 33.45 7.86 0.65
N PHE A 518 32.17 8.20 0.47
CA PHE A 518 31.70 9.08 -0.62
C PHE A 518 30.88 10.25 -0.08
N ASP A 519 31.56 11.37 0.20
CA ASP A 519 30.99 12.60 0.81
C ASP A 519 29.77 13.16 0.07
N SER A 520 29.80 13.06 -1.26
CA SER A 520 28.72 13.39 -2.19
C SER A 520 27.39 12.68 -1.89
N THR A 521 27.43 11.41 -1.47
CA THR A 521 26.24 10.64 -1.12
C THR A 521 25.62 11.16 0.18
N ARG A 522 26.44 11.64 1.11
CA ARG A 522 25.98 12.33 2.34
C ARG A 522 25.37 13.68 1.98
N ALA A 523 26.03 14.44 1.10
CA ALA A 523 25.53 15.73 0.63
C ALA A 523 24.15 15.60 -0.02
N LEU A 524 23.89 14.53 -0.79
CA LEU A 524 22.55 14.25 -1.32
C LEU A 524 21.51 14.08 -0.21
N PHE A 525 21.78 13.28 0.82
CA PHE A 525 20.81 13.08 1.91
C PHE A 525 20.51 14.37 2.66
N VAL A 526 21.48 15.28 2.75
CA VAL A 526 21.32 16.61 3.34
C VAL A 526 20.50 17.52 2.43
N ALA A 527 20.80 17.55 1.13
CA ALA A 527 20.05 18.30 0.13
C ALA A 527 18.58 17.85 0.06
N GLN A 528 18.34 16.53 0.16
CA GLN A 528 17.01 15.94 0.20
C GLN A 528 16.36 15.98 1.61
N LYS A 529 16.97 16.66 2.59
CA LYS A 529 16.47 16.84 3.97
C LYS A 529 16.15 15.52 4.71
N ILE A 530 16.87 14.45 4.40
CA ILE A 530 16.74 13.15 5.07
C ILE A 530 17.62 13.11 6.33
N MET A 531 18.73 13.84 6.33
CA MET A 531 19.64 13.98 7.46
C MET A 531 19.95 15.45 7.69
N ASP A 532 20.00 15.86 8.95
CA ASP A 532 20.51 17.17 9.34
C ASP A 532 22.06 17.21 9.29
N LYS A 533 22.62 18.43 9.28
CA LYS A 533 24.07 18.62 9.17
C LYS A 533 24.83 18.13 10.42
N GLU A 534 24.18 18.04 11.58
CA GLU A 534 24.81 17.61 12.83
C GLU A 534 24.92 16.08 12.91
N ARG A 535 23.86 15.33 12.57
CA ARG A 535 23.87 13.88 12.33
C ARG A 535 24.90 13.48 11.27
N MET A 536 25.14 14.34 10.27
CA MET A 536 26.17 14.15 9.24
C MET A 536 27.59 14.02 9.84
N SER A 537 27.89 14.79 10.89
CA SER A 537 29.21 14.81 11.55
C SER A 537 29.48 13.56 12.40
N GLN A 538 28.41 12.91 12.90
CA GLN A 538 28.47 11.69 13.71
C GLN A 538 28.60 10.41 12.88
N LEU A 539 28.27 10.47 11.58
CA LEU A 539 28.44 9.36 10.63
C LEU A 539 29.83 9.34 9.96
N ASP A 540 30.67 10.34 10.24
CA ASP A 540 32.04 10.37 9.76
C ASP A 540 32.94 9.48 10.62
N TYR A 541 33.35 8.33 10.09
CA TYR A 541 34.28 7.43 10.79
C TYR A 541 35.64 8.11 11.09
N ARG A 542 35.98 9.20 10.39
CA ARG A 542 37.21 10.00 10.65
C ARG A 542 37.19 10.67 12.03
N ASN A 543 36.01 10.80 12.66
CA ASN A 543 35.83 11.41 13.98
C ASN A 543 35.67 10.39 15.12
N CYS A 544 35.73 9.08 14.85
CA CYS A 544 35.60 8.05 15.88
C CYS A 544 36.99 7.63 16.42
N PRO A 545 37.33 7.94 17.70
CA PRO A 545 38.67 7.69 18.26
C PRO A 545 39.09 6.20 18.21
N GLU A 546 38.15 5.30 18.45
CA GLU A 546 38.37 3.84 18.49
C GLU A 546 38.68 3.24 17.11
N LEU A 547 38.22 3.88 16.04
CA LEU A 547 38.47 3.51 14.64
C LEU A 547 39.80 4.08 14.14
N ARG A 548 40.19 5.26 14.61
CA ARG A 548 41.45 5.92 14.25
C ARG A 548 42.67 5.10 14.68
N ASP A 549 42.57 4.38 15.79
CA ASP A 549 43.65 3.52 16.27
C ASP A 549 43.68 2.14 15.58
N LYS A 550 42.54 1.61 15.13
CA LYS A 550 42.47 0.36 14.34
C LYS A 550 42.84 0.53 12.86
N LEU A 551 42.68 1.73 12.29
CA LEU A 551 43.01 2.06 10.89
C LEU A 551 44.48 2.48 10.67
N LYS A 552 45.25 2.73 11.74
CA LYS A 552 46.69 3.02 11.64
C LYS A 552 47.50 1.83 11.07
N ASP A 553 47.03 0.61 11.28
CA ASP A 553 47.69 -0.61 10.78
C ASP A 553 47.41 -0.91 9.30
N VAL A 554 46.37 -0.30 8.70
CA VAL A 554 45.96 -0.56 7.31
C VAL A 554 46.59 0.43 6.32
N ASN A 555 46.92 1.65 6.75
CA ASN A 555 47.49 2.70 5.89
C ASN A 555 49.00 2.58 5.63
N ASN A 556 49.65 1.48 6.04
CA ASN A 556 51.10 1.30 5.90
C ASN A 556 51.51 0.38 4.73
N ILE A 557 50.73 0.36 3.64
CA ILE A 557 51.14 -0.29 2.38
C ILE A 557 51.28 0.79 1.30
N ASN A 558 52.47 1.40 1.28
CA ASN A 558 52.91 2.23 0.16
C ASN A 558 53.43 1.29 -0.96
N PRO A 559 52.96 1.40 -2.22
CA PRO A 559 53.32 0.47 -3.27
C PRO A 559 54.68 0.81 -3.89
N LYS A 560 55.75 0.09 -3.54
CA LYS A 560 57.00 0.04 -4.32
C LYS A 560 57.79 -1.26 -4.05
N LYS A 561 57.71 -2.23 -4.97
CA LYS A 561 58.82 -2.69 -5.83
C LYS A 561 58.43 -3.98 -6.56
N VAL A 562 58.40 -3.86 -7.88
CA VAL A 562 58.35 -4.92 -8.87
C VAL A 562 59.57 -5.85 -8.67
N GLY A 563 59.28 -7.14 -8.47
CA GLY A 563 60.25 -8.24 -8.52
C GLY A 563 59.79 -9.23 -9.59
N LYS A 564 60.70 -9.52 -10.51
CA LYS A 564 60.57 -10.22 -11.80
C LYS A 564 59.88 -11.58 -11.76
N GLU A 565 59.22 -11.88 -12.88
CA GLU A 565 58.82 -13.19 -13.36
C GLU A 565 60.00 -14.17 -13.46
N GLU A 566 59.74 -15.45 -13.22
CA GLU A 566 60.25 -16.58 -14.02
C GLU A 566 59.31 -17.78 -13.81
N GLY A 567 58.87 -18.38 -14.93
CA GLY A 567 57.81 -19.39 -14.98
C GLY A 567 58.28 -20.83 -14.80
N VAL A 568 57.35 -21.78 -14.98
CA VAL A 568 57.47 -23.02 -15.79
C VAL A 568 56.16 -23.85 -15.70
N ASN A 569 55.70 -24.25 -16.90
CA ASN A 569 54.76 -25.30 -17.35
C ASN A 569 54.81 -26.64 -16.56
N GLU A 570 53.98 -27.68 -16.69
CA GLU A 570 52.69 -28.09 -17.29
C GLU A 570 52.50 -29.56 -16.84
N LYS A 571 51.24 -30.05 -16.71
CA LYS A 571 50.75 -31.45 -16.95
C LYS A 571 51.30 -32.60 -16.05
N SER A 572 50.64 -33.74 -15.77
CA SER A 572 49.35 -34.39 -16.09
C SER A 572 49.29 -35.75 -15.35
N SER A 573 48.07 -36.26 -15.02
CA SER A 573 47.60 -37.69 -14.95
C SER A 573 48.42 -38.78 -14.20
N CYS A 574 47.92 -39.87 -13.62
CA CYS A 574 46.63 -40.48 -13.24
C CYS A 574 46.98 -41.87 -12.61
N GLU A 575 46.20 -42.30 -11.61
CA GLU A 575 45.83 -43.66 -11.12
C GLU A 575 46.76 -44.91 -11.21
N ASP A 576 46.88 -45.54 -10.01
CA ASP A 576 46.75 -46.97 -9.65
C ASP A 576 47.78 -48.07 -10.00
N CYS A 577 48.31 -48.67 -8.91
CA CYS A 577 48.11 -50.07 -8.46
C CYS A 577 49.34 -50.91 -8.04
N VAL A 578 49.05 -51.82 -7.10
CA VAL A 578 49.87 -52.63 -6.19
C VAL A 578 50.17 -54.03 -6.74
N HIS A 579 51.38 -54.60 -6.54
CA HIS A 579 51.62 -55.88 -5.82
C HIS A 579 53.08 -56.39 -5.84
N LYS A 580 53.59 -56.71 -4.63
CA LYS A 580 54.75 -57.58 -4.35
C LYS A 580 54.31 -59.06 -4.27
N ASN A 581 55.22 -59.97 -4.65
CA ASN A 581 55.69 -61.15 -3.88
C ASN A 581 55.91 -62.43 -4.73
N LYS A 582 57.19 -62.75 -4.99
CA LYS A 582 57.63 -64.14 -5.29
C LYS A 582 59.12 -64.44 -5.01
N LEU A 583 59.81 -63.62 -4.19
CA LEU A 583 61.25 -63.82 -3.90
C LEU A 583 61.53 -64.53 -2.56
N TYR A 584 60.52 -64.66 -1.69
CA TYR A 584 60.73 -65.10 -0.30
C TYR A 584 60.82 -66.62 -0.14
N ASP A 585 60.10 -67.40 -0.96
CA ASP A 585 60.03 -68.85 -0.81
C ASP A 585 61.26 -69.58 -1.37
N GLN A 586 62.02 -68.93 -2.24
CA GLN A 586 63.18 -69.54 -2.90
C GLN A 586 64.41 -69.58 -1.97
N VAL A 587 64.61 -68.54 -1.16
CA VAL A 587 65.75 -68.41 -0.23
C VAL A 587 65.65 -69.39 0.94
N LYS A 588 64.44 -69.67 1.43
CA LYS A 588 64.21 -70.58 2.57
C LYS A 588 64.53 -72.04 2.24
N LYS A 589 64.44 -72.42 0.96
CA LYS A 589 64.71 -73.79 0.49
C LYS A 589 66.20 -74.07 0.37
N GLU A 590 67.00 -73.07 -0.05
CA GLU A 590 68.45 -73.22 -0.21
C GLU A 590 69.18 -73.32 1.14
N LEU A 591 68.75 -72.58 2.16
CA LEU A 591 69.37 -72.59 3.49
C LEU A 591 69.32 -73.98 4.19
N LYS A 592 68.23 -74.72 3.98
CA LYS A 592 68.07 -76.07 4.56
C LYS A 592 68.93 -77.11 3.84
N SER A 593 69.20 -76.91 2.54
CA SER A 593 70.09 -77.79 1.77
C SER A 593 71.54 -77.67 2.24
N THR A 594 72.01 -76.45 2.51
CA THR A 594 73.41 -76.21 2.95
C THR A 594 73.69 -76.75 4.36
N GLN A 595 72.70 -76.72 5.26
CA GLN A 595 72.82 -77.29 6.60
C GLN A 595 72.98 -78.82 6.60
N HIS A 596 72.43 -79.50 5.59
CA HIS A 596 72.58 -80.95 5.47
C HIS A 596 74.00 -81.34 5.00
N THR A 597 74.57 -80.59 4.06
CA THR A 597 75.93 -80.82 3.54
C THR A 597 77.01 -80.65 4.62
N LEU A 598 76.79 -79.77 5.60
CA LEU A 598 77.72 -79.52 6.71
C LEU A 598 77.79 -80.70 7.71
N ARG A 599 76.69 -81.46 7.90
CA ARG A 599 76.66 -82.59 8.84
C ARG A 599 77.40 -83.82 8.31
N THR A 600 77.47 -84.00 6.99
CA THR A 600 78.12 -85.17 6.37
C THR A 600 79.64 -84.99 6.25
N ALA A 601 80.14 -83.74 6.16
CA ALA A 601 81.57 -83.44 6.05
C ALA A 601 82.37 -83.59 7.36
N VAL A 602 81.71 -83.76 8.51
CA VAL A 602 82.37 -83.87 9.83
C VAL A 602 82.85 -85.31 10.16
N LYS A 603 82.52 -86.33 9.34
CA LYS A 603 82.83 -87.74 9.69
C LYS A 603 84.10 -88.37 9.11
N LYS A 604 84.97 -87.68 8.36
CA LYS A 604 86.32 -88.20 8.05
C LYS A 604 87.36 -87.08 8.02
N ALA A 605 88.19 -87.04 9.06
CA ALA A 605 89.29 -86.10 9.22
C ALA A 605 90.53 -86.52 8.40
N LYS A 606 91.17 -85.54 7.73
CA LYS A 606 92.55 -85.11 8.03
C LYS A 606 93.01 -83.96 7.12
N LYS A 607 93.83 -83.09 7.73
CA LYS A 607 94.60 -81.93 7.21
C LYS A 607 93.90 -80.56 7.29
N THR A 608 94.23 -79.90 8.40
CA THR A 608 93.92 -78.55 8.86
C THR A 608 94.95 -77.54 8.34
N ASP A 609 94.45 -76.42 7.81
CA ASP A 609 95.02 -75.04 7.88
C ASP A 609 94.28 -74.10 6.89
N GLU A 610 93.79 -74.63 5.75
CA GLU A 610 93.00 -73.82 4.80
C GLU A 610 91.54 -73.63 5.25
N LEU A 611 91.06 -74.51 6.14
CA LEU A 611 89.72 -74.47 6.73
C LEU A 611 89.57 -73.33 7.75
N GLU A 612 90.60 -73.00 8.54
CA GLU A 612 90.52 -71.96 9.57
C GLU A 612 90.40 -70.56 8.96
N LYS A 613 91.12 -70.26 7.87
CA LYS A 613 90.99 -68.97 7.16
C LYS A 613 89.62 -68.80 6.50
N LYS A 614 89.02 -69.88 5.98
CA LYS A 614 87.66 -69.86 5.41
C LYS A 614 86.59 -69.75 6.50
N LEU A 615 86.80 -70.38 7.66
CA LEU A 615 85.93 -70.27 8.83
C LEU A 615 85.86 -68.82 9.35
N ALA A 616 87.01 -68.17 9.53
CA ALA A 616 87.10 -66.79 10.00
C ALA A 616 86.52 -65.76 9.00
N SER A 617 86.62 -66.02 7.70
CA SER A 617 85.99 -65.19 6.66
C SER A 617 84.46 -65.33 6.67
N CYS A 618 83.94 -66.54 6.87
CA CYS A 618 82.51 -66.79 7.02
C CYS A 618 81.95 -66.20 8.31
N GLN A 619 82.67 -66.27 9.44
CA GLN A 619 82.23 -65.68 10.71
C GLN A 619 82.04 -64.17 10.61
N ARG A 620 82.95 -63.44 9.98
CA ARG A 620 82.80 -61.98 9.77
C ARG A 620 81.61 -61.62 8.88
N LYS A 621 81.28 -62.47 7.89
CA LYS A 621 80.08 -62.27 7.06
C LYS A 621 78.80 -62.56 7.85
N ILE A 622 78.83 -63.56 8.73
CA ILE A 622 77.70 -63.89 9.62
C ILE A 622 77.42 -62.71 10.56
N GLU A 623 78.43 -62.15 11.24
CA GLU A 623 78.26 -60.96 12.09
C GLU A 623 77.72 -59.74 11.31
N GLY A 624 78.18 -59.54 10.07
CA GLY A 624 77.67 -58.47 9.21
C GLY A 624 76.21 -58.65 8.80
N PHE A 625 75.74 -59.89 8.63
CA PHE A 625 74.34 -60.19 8.36
C PHE A 625 73.48 -60.11 9.63
N GLU A 626 73.99 -60.56 10.77
CA GLU A 626 73.31 -60.46 12.07
C GLU A 626 73.03 -59.00 12.45
N ASN A 627 74.02 -58.11 12.29
CA ASN A 627 73.85 -56.68 12.55
C ASN A 627 72.82 -56.01 11.62
N LYS A 628 72.72 -56.44 10.35
CA LYS A 628 71.69 -55.95 9.43
C LYS A 628 70.30 -56.45 9.82
N LEU A 629 70.21 -57.71 10.27
CA LEU A 629 68.97 -58.32 10.70
C LEU A 629 68.43 -57.66 11.98
N GLU A 630 69.32 -57.29 12.91
CA GLU A 630 68.97 -56.54 14.12
C GLU A 630 68.41 -55.16 13.77
N LYS A 631 69.06 -54.45 12.83
CA LYS A 631 68.62 -53.11 12.40
C LYS A 631 67.26 -53.13 11.70
N GLU A 632 67.02 -54.11 10.82
CA GLU A 632 65.70 -54.30 10.20
C GLU A 632 64.62 -54.70 11.23
N ARG A 633 65.00 -55.40 12.31
CA ARG A 633 64.09 -55.78 13.40
C ARG A 633 63.68 -54.56 14.22
N ASP A 634 64.60 -53.66 14.51
CA ASP A 634 64.32 -52.40 15.22
C ASP A 634 63.46 -51.44 14.39
N GLU A 635 63.73 -51.34 13.08
CA GLU A 635 62.88 -50.59 12.14
C GLU A 635 61.47 -51.18 12.03
N LYS A 636 61.35 -52.52 12.00
CA LYS A 636 60.04 -53.19 12.02
C LYS A 636 59.28 -52.93 13.33
N LYS A 637 59.98 -52.91 14.46
CA LYS A 637 59.38 -52.67 15.78
C LYS A 637 58.83 -51.24 15.90
N THR A 638 59.58 -50.24 15.44
CA THR A 638 59.13 -48.83 15.43
C THR A 638 57.95 -48.59 14.49
N VAL A 639 57.91 -49.23 13.31
CA VAL A 639 56.75 -49.18 12.41
C VAL A 639 55.53 -49.87 13.04
N GLN A 640 55.73 -50.98 13.75
CA GLN A 640 54.65 -51.69 14.42
C GLN A 640 54.04 -50.86 15.57
N GLU A 641 54.87 -50.22 16.41
CA GLU A 641 54.41 -49.33 17.48
C GLU A 641 53.62 -48.11 16.93
N SER A 642 54.04 -47.57 15.77
CA SER A 642 53.32 -46.49 15.09
C SER A 642 51.94 -46.93 14.57
N LEU A 643 51.86 -48.15 14.01
CA LEU A 643 50.62 -48.71 13.49
C LEU A 643 49.63 -49.04 14.63
N GLU A 644 50.12 -49.55 15.76
CA GLU A 644 49.32 -49.80 16.96
C GLU A 644 48.69 -48.51 17.49
N LYS A 645 49.45 -47.40 17.51
CA LYS A 645 48.92 -46.09 17.93
C LYS A 645 47.82 -45.56 17.01
N GLN A 646 47.96 -45.72 15.69
CA GLN A 646 46.92 -45.33 14.72
C GLN A 646 45.65 -46.18 14.87
N ILE A 647 45.79 -47.47 15.18
CA ILE A 647 44.64 -48.35 15.45
C ILE A 647 43.90 -47.90 16.72
N GLU A 648 44.62 -47.50 17.76
CA GLU A 648 44.03 -46.96 19.00
C GLU A 648 43.20 -45.68 18.72
N GLU A 649 43.74 -44.75 17.93
CA GLU A 649 43.07 -43.50 17.53
C GLU A 649 41.79 -43.77 16.72
N ILE A 650 41.86 -44.66 15.72
CA ILE A 650 40.69 -45.06 14.92
C ILE A 650 39.62 -45.74 15.77
N ASN A 651 40.03 -46.57 16.73
CA ASN A 651 39.08 -47.24 17.63
C ASN A 651 38.35 -46.25 18.54
N GLU A 652 39.03 -45.20 19.02
CA GLU A 652 38.41 -44.15 19.82
C GLU A 652 37.45 -43.28 18.99
N GLU A 653 37.81 -42.94 17.74
CA GLU A 653 36.89 -42.25 16.82
C GLU A 653 35.65 -43.09 16.51
N MET A 654 35.79 -44.41 16.30
CA MET A 654 34.65 -45.31 16.15
C MET A 654 33.78 -45.37 17.40
N ARG A 655 34.37 -45.28 18.61
CA ARG A 655 33.64 -45.26 19.88
C ARG A 655 32.76 -44.01 19.98
N LEU A 656 33.32 -42.84 19.68
CA LEU A 656 32.60 -41.55 19.69
C LEU A 656 31.48 -41.52 18.63
N MET A 657 31.74 -42.04 17.42
CA MET A 657 30.71 -42.16 16.39
C MET A 657 29.55 -43.07 16.83
N LYS A 658 29.83 -44.21 17.49
CA LYS A 658 28.78 -45.11 18.01
C LYS A 658 27.92 -44.44 19.08
N GLU A 659 28.52 -43.66 19.99
CA GLU A 659 27.78 -42.87 20.97
C GLU A 659 26.88 -41.82 20.30
N GLN A 660 27.39 -41.13 19.28
CA GLN A 660 26.62 -40.12 18.53
C GLN A 660 25.42 -40.74 17.78
N VAL A 661 25.60 -41.92 17.18
CA VAL A 661 24.52 -42.68 16.53
C VAL A 661 23.47 -43.14 17.56
N SER A 662 23.90 -43.59 18.75
CA SER A 662 23.00 -43.97 19.84
C SER A 662 22.12 -42.81 20.32
N MET A 663 22.72 -41.62 20.52
CA MET A 663 21.99 -40.41 20.91
C MET A 663 21.01 -39.94 19.83
N SER A 664 21.40 -40.00 18.56
CA SER A 664 20.55 -39.60 17.43
C SER A 664 19.38 -40.57 17.23
N SER A 665 19.61 -41.88 17.45
CA SER A 665 18.58 -42.92 17.49
C SER A 665 17.54 -42.66 18.58
N ALA A 666 17.98 -42.33 19.81
CA ALA A 666 17.09 -42.01 20.91
C ALA A 666 16.24 -40.75 20.64
N GLN A 667 16.83 -39.72 20.02
CA GLN A 667 16.09 -38.51 19.60
C GLN A 667 15.05 -38.81 18.51
N LEU A 668 15.34 -39.73 17.59
CA LEU A 668 14.41 -40.13 16.55
C LEU A 668 13.19 -40.85 17.14
N GLU A 669 13.39 -41.75 18.11
CA GLU A 669 12.28 -42.44 18.79
C GLU A 669 11.44 -41.48 19.64
N ALA A 670 12.05 -40.52 20.34
CA ALA A 670 11.32 -39.48 21.05
C ALA A 670 10.42 -38.64 20.12
N LYS A 671 10.95 -38.25 18.94
CA LYS A 671 10.16 -37.52 17.92
C LYS A 671 9.05 -38.36 17.32
N LYS A 672 9.25 -39.67 17.10
CA LYS A 672 8.17 -40.56 16.63
C LYS A 672 7.01 -40.62 17.62
N LEU A 673 7.31 -40.66 18.92
CA LEU A 673 6.29 -40.65 19.97
C LEU A 673 5.52 -39.32 19.99
N GLU A 674 6.21 -38.18 19.86
CA GLU A 674 5.58 -36.86 19.80
C GLU A 674 4.67 -36.71 18.56
N VAL A 675 5.12 -37.20 17.40
CA VAL A 675 4.31 -37.23 16.16
C VAL A 675 3.05 -38.10 16.35
N SER A 676 3.18 -39.25 17.02
CA SER A 676 2.04 -40.13 17.30
C SER A 676 1.00 -39.44 18.19
N GLN A 677 1.43 -38.73 19.23
CA GLN A 677 0.54 -37.96 20.12
C GLN A 677 -0.16 -36.82 19.38
N LYS A 678 0.59 -36.02 18.60
CA LYS A 678 0.05 -34.94 17.77
C LYS A 678 -0.99 -35.45 16.76
N ASN A 679 -0.75 -36.62 16.17
CA ASN A 679 -1.68 -37.21 15.21
C ASN A 679 -3.01 -37.61 15.88
N GLU A 680 -2.97 -38.04 17.14
CA GLU A 680 -4.16 -38.36 17.92
C GLU A 680 -4.97 -37.10 18.30
N GLU A 681 -4.28 -36.00 18.63
CA GLU A 681 -4.90 -34.68 18.84
C GLU A 681 -5.57 -34.15 17.57
N ILE A 682 -4.90 -34.27 16.42
CA ILE A 682 -5.45 -33.90 15.10
C ILE A 682 -6.73 -34.70 14.81
N ASN A 683 -6.73 -36.01 15.08
CA ASN A 683 -7.91 -36.85 14.89
C ASN A 683 -9.08 -36.42 15.78
N LYS A 684 -8.81 -36.05 17.04
CA LYS A 684 -9.84 -35.50 17.95
C LYS A 684 -10.39 -34.17 17.44
N ALA A 685 -9.51 -33.26 17.00
CA ALA A 685 -9.90 -31.98 16.44
C ALA A 685 -10.74 -32.14 15.16
N ASN A 686 -10.36 -33.05 14.27
CA ASN A 686 -11.10 -33.35 13.05
C ASN A 686 -12.51 -33.88 13.33
N LYS A 687 -12.68 -34.69 14.38
CA LYS A 687 -13.99 -35.18 14.83
C LYS A 687 -14.89 -34.03 15.33
N ILE A 688 -14.34 -33.14 16.15
CA ILE A 688 -15.05 -31.95 16.63
C ILE A 688 -15.45 -31.04 15.46
N LEU A 689 -14.55 -30.87 14.48
CA LEU A 689 -14.80 -30.07 13.29
C LEU A 689 -15.93 -30.66 12.43
N THR A 690 -15.97 -31.98 12.27
CA THR A 690 -17.04 -32.65 11.52
C THR A 690 -18.39 -32.54 12.21
N ASP A 691 -18.44 -32.67 13.53
CA ASP A 691 -19.68 -32.52 14.30
C ASP A 691 -20.18 -31.07 14.30
N THR A 692 -19.26 -30.11 14.38
CA THR A 692 -19.58 -28.67 14.28
C THR A 692 -20.11 -28.33 12.88
N ARG A 693 -19.48 -28.88 11.83
CA ARG A 693 -19.94 -28.74 10.44
C ARG A 693 -21.36 -29.27 10.27
N LYS A 694 -21.66 -30.48 10.78
CA LYS A 694 -23.03 -31.05 10.74
C LYS A 694 -24.05 -30.15 11.45
N LYS A 695 -23.72 -29.62 12.63
CA LYS A 695 -24.59 -28.69 13.37
C LYS A 695 -24.83 -27.41 12.57
N LEU A 696 -23.78 -26.81 12.00
CA LEU A 696 -23.89 -25.61 11.16
C LEU A 696 -24.76 -25.87 9.93
N THR A 697 -24.54 -26.97 9.20
CA THR A 697 -25.36 -27.32 8.03
C THR A 697 -26.84 -27.45 8.38
N SER A 698 -27.17 -28.05 9.53
CA SER A 698 -28.56 -28.14 10.00
C SER A 698 -29.17 -26.77 10.33
N LYS A 699 -28.36 -25.84 10.89
CA LYS A 699 -28.80 -24.49 11.22
C LYS A 699 -28.99 -23.63 9.96
N THR A 700 -28.09 -23.76 8.99
CA THR A 700 -28.20 -23.11 7.68
C THR A 700 -29.45 -23.57 6.92
N SER A 701 -29.78 -24.86 6.96
CA SER A 701 -31.02 -25.39 6.36
C SER A 701 -32.26 -24.75 7.00
N LYS A 702 -32.32 -24.69 8.35
CA LYS A 702 -33.45 -24.09 9.07
C LYS A 702 -33.62 -22.60 8.76
N LEU A 703 -32.51 -21.85 8.70
CA LEU A 703 -32.52 -20.44 8.32
C LEU A 703 -32.96 -20.24 6.87
N GLY A 704 -32.55 -21.13 5.95
CA GLY A 704 -33.01 -21.10 4.56
C GLY A 704 -34.52 -21.28 4.44
N ASP A 705 -35.09 -22.22 5.20
CA ASP A 705 -36.55 -22.42 5.24
C ASP A 705 -37.30 -21.22 5.83
N GLU A 706 -36.71 -20.56 6.83
CA GLU A 706 -37.28 -19.37 7.46
C GLU A 706 -37.26 -18.14 6.54
N VAL A 707 -36.16 -17.94 5.81
CA VAL A 707 -36.04 -16.90 4.77
C VAL A 707 -37.11 -17.11 3.71
N LYS A 708 -37.27 -18.34 3.21
CA LYS A 708 -38.28 -18.66 2.19
C LYS A 708 -39.70 -18.38 2.67
N ARG A 709 -40.00 -18.64 3.95
CA ARG A 709 -41.30 -18.27 4.55
C ARG A 709 -41.48 -16.76 4.62
N LYS A 710 -40.44 -16.01 5.01
CA LYS A 710 -40.50 -14.54 5.08
C LYS A 710 -40.63 -13.88 3.71
N GLU A 711 -39.97 -14.43 2.68
CA GLU A 711 -40.12 -13.98 1.30
C GLU A 711 -41.57 -14.16 0.80
N ASN A 712 -42.17 -15.33 1.07
CA ASN A 712 -43.57 -15.57 0.73
C ASN A 712 -44.54 -14.62 1.46
N GLN A 713 -44.26 -14.31 2.74
CA GLN A 713 -45.04 -13.32 3.49
C GLN A 713 -44.89 -11.91 2.90
N LEU A 714 -43.66 -11.51 2.55
CA LEU A 714 -43.39 -10.20 1.94
C LEU A 714 -44.12 -10.05 0.60
N GLU A 715 -44.16 -11.11 -0.21
CA GLU A 715 -44.87 -11.10 -1.49
C GLU A 715 -46.39 -10.96 -1.32
N SER A 716 -46.95 -11.54 -0.24
CA SER A 716 -48.37 -11.33 0.12
C SER A 716 -48.63 -9.87 0.48
N VAL A 717 -47.80 -9.29 1.33
CA VAL A 717 -47.92 -7.88 1.76
C VAL A 717 -47.76 -6.93 0.57
N ARG A 718 -46.83 -7.21 -0.35
CA ARG A 718 -46.67 -6.41 -1.59
C ARG A 718 -47.95 -6.41 -2.45
N ARG A 719 -48.61 -7.55 -2.56
CA ARG A 719 -49.90 -7.65 -3.27
C ARG A 719 -51.00 -6.85 -2.58
N GLU A 720 -51.07 -6.88 -1.25
CA GLU A 720 -52.02 -6.07 -0.49
C GLU A 720 -51.77 -4.56 -0.65
N VAL A 721 -50.51 -4.12 -0.56
CA VAL A 721 -50.11 -2.73 -0.78
C VAL A 721 -50.48 -2.27 -2.19
N SER A 722 -50.24 -3.10 -3.21
CA SER A 722 -50.61 -2.82 -4.60
C SER A 722 -52.12 -2.64 -4.79
N ASN A 723 -52.92 -3.49 -4.13
CA ASN A 723 -54.38 -3.37 -4.19
C ASN A 723 -54.88 -2.10 -3.48
N LEU A 724 -54.33 -1.78 -2.30
CA LEU A 724 -54.66 -0.55 -1.58
C LEU A 724 -54.30 0.70 -2.39
N GLN A 725 -53.16 0.69 -3.08
CA GLN A 725 -52.74 1.80 -3.94
C GLN A 725 -53.76 2.05 -5.06
N LYS A 726 -54.25 0.99 -5.73
CA LYS A 726 -55.30 1.13 -6.76
C LYS A 726 -56.56 1.77 -6.20
N THR A 727 -57.00 1.36 -5.01
CA THR A 727 -58.19 1.96 -4.36
C THR A 727 -57.97 3.43 -3.99
N ILE A 728 -56.75 3.82 -3.61
CA ILE A 728 -56.39 5.22 -3.36
C ILE A 728 -56.45 6.01 -4.66
N ASP A 729 -55.89 5.48 -5.75
CA ASP A 729 -55.89 6.14 -7.05
C ASP A 729 -57.32 6.35 -7.59
N GLU A 730 -58.20 5.36 -7.44
CA GLU A 730 -59.62 5.46 -7.78
C GLU A 730 -60.36 6.53 -6.95
N LYS A 731 -60.05 6.64 -5.65
CA LYS A 731 -60.63 7.68 -4.79
C LYS A 731 -60.15 9.08 -5.17
N ASN A 732 -58.87 9.21 -5.49
CA ASN A 732 -58.27 10.49 -5.89
C ASN A 732 -58.87 11.01 -7.21
N GLU A 733 -59.10 10.13 -8.20
CA GLU A 733 -59.76 10.53 -9.45
C GLU A 733 -61.22 10.95 -9.22
N LYS A 734 -61.92 10.29 -8.28
CA LYS A 734 -63.28 10.70 -7.91
C LYS A 734 -63.30 12.08 -7.23
N GLU A 735 -62.41 12.32 -6.27
CA GLU A 735 -62.27 13.63 -5.62
C GLU A 735 -61.92 14.73 -6.61
N LYS A 736 -61.04 14.44 -7.59
CA LYS A 736 -60.66 15.38 -8.63
C LYS A 736 -61.84 15.78 -9.53
N SER A 737 -62.73 14.83 -9.87
CA SER A 737 -63.97 15.11 -10.59
C SER A 737 -64.90 16.00 -9.77
N GLU A 738 -65.08 15.71 -8.47
CA GLU A 738 -65.93 16.52 -7.58
C GLU A 738 -65.36 17.94 -7.37
N ILE A 739 -64.04 18.11 -7.32
CA ILE A 739 -63.39 19.42 -7.26
C ILE A 739 -63.65 20.21 -8.55
N SER A 740 -63.53 19.57 -9.71
CA SER A 740 -63.80 20.22 -11.00
C SER A 740 -65.24 20.73 -11.12
N GLU A 741 -66.22 19.95 -10.63
CA GLU A 741 -67.62 20.39 -10.60
C GLU A 741 -67.83 21.57 -9.66
N LYS A 742 -67.19 21.55 -8.48
CA LYS A 742 -67.24 22.66 -7.51
C LYS A 742 -66.62 23.93 -8.07
N ASP A 743 -65.50 23.84 -8.79
CA ASP A 743 -64.84 24.98 -9.44
C ASP A 743 -65.73 25.62 -10.51
N GLU A 744 -66.49 24.82 -11.28
CA GLU A 744 -67.48 25.33 -12.23
C GLU A 744 -68.63 26.09 -11.56
N ILE A 745 -69.07 25.61 -10.39
CA ILE A 745 -70.09 26.29 -9.58
C ILE A 745 -69.53 27.61 -9.04
N ILE A 746 -68.30 27.61 -8.52
CA ILE A 746 -67.62 28.82 -8.02
C ILE A 746 -67.52 29.87 -9.13
N LYS A 747 -67.07 29.51 -10.34
CA LYS A 747 -67.02 30.45 -11.48
C LYS A 747 -68.39 31.08 -11.79
N ARG A 748 -69.47 30.29 -11.75
CA ARG A 748 -70.84 30.81 -11.96
C ARG A 748 -71.28 31.76 -10.85
N LEU A 749 -70.92 31.47 -9.61
CA LEU A 749 -71.20 32.33 -8.46
C LEU A 749 -70.40 33.63 -8.54
N GLU A 750 -69.13 33.58 -8.95
CA GLU A 750 -68.28 34.76 -9.17
C GLU A 750 -68.84 35.66 -10.27
N GLU A 751 -69.27 35.10 -11.41
CA GLU A 751 -69.92 35.85 -12.50
C GLU A 751 -71.22 36.53 -12.02
N THR A 752 -71.96 35.84 -11.15
CA THR A 752 -73.20 36.38 -10.57
C THR A 752 -72.91 37.48 -9.56
N ASN A 753 -71.93 37.29 -8.68
CA ASN A 753 -71.46 38.32 -7.76
C ASN A 753 -70.96 39.54 -8.52
N ARG A 754 -70.20 39.37 -9.60
CA ARG A 754 -69.75 40.49 -10.44
C ARG A 754 -70.92 41.30 -10.99
N ARG A 755 -71.99 40.64 -11.45
CA ARG A 755 -73.21 41.31 -11.92
C ARG A 755 -73.95 42.03 -10.79
N LEU A 756 -74.00 41.44 -9.60
CA LEU A 756 -74.58 42.07 -8.42
C LEU A 756 -73.76 43.28 -7.97
N THR A 757 -72.43 43.19 -7.96
CA THR A 757 -71.54 44.32 -7.67
C THR A 757 -71.76 45.46 -8.66
N ILE A 758 -71.86 45.19 -9.96
CA ILE A 758 -72.19 46.23 -10.95
C ILE A 758 -73.53 46.89 -10.65
N ARG A 759 -74.56 46.13 -10.25
CA ARG A 759 -75.85 46.72 -9.82
C ARG A 759 -75.74 47.55 -8.55
N VAL A 760 -74.96 47.10 -7.57
CA VAL A 760 -74.70 47.84 -6.34
C VAL A 760 -73.94 49.12 -6.66
N GLU A 761 -72.95 49.08 -7.54
CA GLU A 761 -72.24 50.28 -8.01
C GLU A 761 -73.16 51.23 -8.78
N GLU A 762 -74.10 50.72 -9.59
CA GLU A 762 -75.12 51.53 -10.27
C GLU A 762 -76.06 52.20 -9.25
N GLN A 763 -76.51 51.44 -8.24
CA GLN A 763 -77.30 51.97 -7.13
C GLN A 763 -76.52 52.98 -6.31
N ASP A 764 -75.24 52.72 -6.03
CA ASP A 764 -74.34 53.65 -5.34
C ASP A 764 -74.09 54.90 -6.19
N ARG A 765 -74.01 54.83 -7.52
CA ARG A 765 -73.96 56.03 -8.39
C ARG A 765 -75.24 56.85 -8.30
N ILE A 766 -76.40 56.20 -8.21
CA ILE A 766 -77.69 56.88 -8.01
C ILE A 766 -77.73 57.52 -6.61
N VAL A 767 -77.28 56.80 -5.58
CA VAL A 767 -77.18 57.30 -4.20
C VAL A 767 -76.15 58.43 -4.12
N LYS A 768 -75.02 58.34 -4.82
CA LYS A 768 -73.97 59.37 -4.86
C LYS A 768 -74.40 60.60 -5.65
N SER A 769 -75.20 60.45 -6.71
CA SER A 769 -75.90 61.55 -7.39
C SER A 769 -76.94 62.24 -6.49
N LEU A 770 -77.59 61.47 -5.62
CA LEU A 770 -78.48 62.02 -4.59
C LEU A 770 -77.71 62.67 -3.43
N LEU A 771 -76.53 62.15 -3.08
CA LEU A 771 -75.65 62.68 -2.04
C LEU A 771 -74.76 63.84 -2.51
N GLU A 772 -74.43 63.97 -3.80
CA GLU A 772 -73.76 65.15 -4.38
C GLU A 772 -74.70 66.37 -4.42
N LYS A 773 -76.01 66.17 -4.21
CA LYS A 773 -76.96 67.26 -3.87
C LYS A 773 -76.95 67.63 -2.39
N ILE A 774 -76.21 66.90 -1.54
CA ILE A 774 -76.18 67.04 -0.08
C ILE A 774 -74.71 67.02 0.39
N SER A 775 -74.10 68.20 0.41
CA SER A 775 -72.93 68.60 1.21
C SER A 775 -71.52 68.37 0.67
N ASP A 776 -70.80 69.49 0.69
CA ASP A 776 -69.35 69.67 0.61
C ASP A 776 -68.63 69.12 1.87
N SER A 777 -67.43 68.57 1.66
CA SER A 777 -66.15 68.87 2.36
C SER A 777 -65.23 67.65 2.56
N LYS A 778 -63.96 67.82 2.14
CA LYS A 778 -62.74 67.07 2.53
C LYS A 778 -62.22 67.60 3.89
N PRO A 779 -61.23 67.02 4.63
CA PRO A 779 -60.02 66.28 4.14
C PRO A 779 -59.37 65.19 5.07
N SER A 780 -58.29 64.54 4.53
CA SER A 780 -57.00 64.05 5.13
C SER A 780 -56.99 63.22 6.45
N GLU A 781 -56.08 62.28 6.79
CA GLU A 781 -54.66 62.04 6.48
C GLU A 781 -54.14 60.72 7.13
N SER A 782 -52.91 60.30 6.80
CA SER A 782 -51.96 59.40 7.53
C SER A 782 -52.36 57.91 7.71
N GLY A 783 -51.50 56.89 7.76
CA GLY A 783 -50.04 56.75 7.89
C GLY A 783 -49.76 55.70 8.99
N ILE A 784 -49.20 54.52 8.67
CA ILE A 784 -48.83 53.49 9.66
C ILE A 784 -47.34 53.12 9.51
N PRO A 785 -46.52 53.18 10.58
CA PRO A 785 -45.17 52.62 10.63
C PRO A 785 -45.10 51.19 11.19
N ASP A 786 -44.04 50.51 10.76
CA ASP A 786 -43.57 49.15 11.08
C ASP A 786 -42.97 49.08 12.51
N ASP A 787 -43.34 48.08 13.34
CA ASP A 787 -42.71 47.82 14.66
C ASP A 787 -42.23 46.36 14.78
N LYS A 788 -40.92 46.23 15.06
CA LYS A 788 -40.20 44.99 15.38
C LYS A 788 -40.30 44.74 16.88
N ARG A 789 -40.98 43.67 17.31
CA ARG A 789 -40.83 43.13 18.67
C ARG A 789 -40.51 41.63 18.65
N HIS A 790 -39.42 41.28 19.34
CA HIS A 790 -39.11 39.90 19.75
C HIS A 790 -40.19 39.40 20.72
N GLY A 791 -40.68 38.17 20.51
CA GLY A 791 -41.78 37.58 21.29
C GLY A 791 -43.14 37.57 20.60
N GLY A 792 -43.23 37.98 19.33
CA GLY A 792 -44.47 37.85 18.55
C GLY A 792 -44.68 36.43 17.99
N PRO A 793 -45.91 36.10 17.56
CA PRO A 793 -46.25 34.78 17.01
C PRO A 793 -45.32 34.28 15.90
N ARG A 794 -44.83 35.19 15.04
CA ARG A 794 -43.87 34.84 13.97
C ARG A 794 -42.51 34.39 14.50
N TYR A 795 -42.03 34.99 15.59
CA TYR A 795 -40.75 34.63 16.20
C TYR A 795 -40.85 33.28 16.93
N GLN A 796 -41.89 33.06 17.73
CA GLN A 796 -42.13 31.78 18.40
C GLN A 796 -42.40 30.65 17.40
N LEU A 797 -43.07 30.93 16.27
CA LEU A 797 -43.17 29.95 15.18
C LEU A 797 -41.77 29.59 14.68
N SER A 798 -40.93 30.57 14.37
CA SER A 798 -39.59 30.33 13.83
C SER A 798 -38.73 29.46 14.75
N GLU A 799 -38.79 29.68 16.07
CA GLU A 799 -38.04 28.87 17.04
C GLU A 799 -38.57 27.42 17.13
N LEU A 800 -39.89 27.21 17.12
CA LEU A 800 -40.46 25.86 17.12
C LEU A 800 -40.17 25.10 15.82
N TRP A 801 -40.15 25.79 14.68
CA TRP A 801 -39.76 25.20 13.39
C TRP A 801 -38.28 24.79 13.36
N LYS A 802 -37.37 25.58 13.96
CA LYS A 802 -35.95 25.18 14.10
C LYS A 802 -35.80 23.90 14.90
N ILE A 803 -36.54 23.77 16.02
CA ILE A 803 -36.52 22.55 16.83
C ILE A 803 -37.05 21.36 16.02
N LYS A 804 -38.16 21.53 15.31
CA LYS A 804 -38.74 20.48 14.46
C LYS A 804 -37.76 20.03 13.36
N ASP A 805 -37.08 20.97 12.70
CA ASP A 805 -36.10 20.68 11.65
C ASP A 805 -34.87 19.94 12.19
N GLN A 806 -34.34 20.37 13.33
CA GLN A 806 -33.18 19.75 13.99
C GLN A 806 -33.40 18.25 14.27
N TYR A 807 -34.57 17.87 14.79
CA TYR A 807 -34.88 16.49 15.16
C TYR A 807 -35.43 15.64 14.00
N ASN A 808 -36.00 16.26 12.95
CA ASN A 808 -36.42 15.55 11.73
C ASN A 808 -35.25 15.12 10.83
N SER A 809 -34.06 15.71 10.99
CA SER A 809 -32.84 15.32 10.28
C SER A 809 -32.40 13.85 10.51
N GLY A 810 -32.89 13.22 11.57
CA GLY A 810 -32.52 11.87 11.99
C GLY A 810 -31.13 11.75 12.64
N GLU A 811 -30.35 12.84 12.69
CA GLU A 811 -29.01 12.86 13.29
C GLU A 811 -29.00 12.51 14.79
N PRO A 812 -29.94 12.97 15.65
CA PRO A 812 -29.96 12.58 17.06
C PRO A 812 -30.17 11.07 17.27
N LEU A 813 -30.99 10.42 16.45
CA LEU A 813 -31.22 8.98 16.50
C LEU A 813 -30.00 8.19 16.01
N LYS A 814 -29.31 8.69 14.97
CA LYS A 814 -28.05 8.10 14.52
C LYS A 814 -26.97 8.18 15.61
N HIS A 815 -26.85 9.34 16.27
CA HIS A 815 -25.89 9.52 17.36
C HIS A 815 -26.19 8.58 18.55
N ALA A 816 -27.47 8.51 18.95
CA ALA A 816 -27.92 7.59 19.98
C ALA A 816 -27.60 6.13 19.61
N ASN A 817 -27.93 5.69 18.40
CA ASN A 817 -27.63 4.34 17.93
C ASN A 817 -26.11 4.05 17.94
N ASN A 818 -25.27 5.01 17.53
CA ASN A 818 -23.82 4.86 17.57
C ASN A 818 -23.30 4.66 19.01
N MET A 819 -23.85 5.37 20.00
CA MET A 819 -23.49 5.17 21.41
C MET A 819 -23.90 3.78 21.91
N ILE A 820 -25.09 3.31 21.55
CA ILE A 820 -25.58 1.96 21.88
C ILE A 820 -24.71 0.88 21.25
N GLN A 821 -24.44 0.96 19.95
CA GLN A 821 -23.61 0.00 19.25
C GLN A 821 -22.18 -0.01 19.80
N LYS A 822 -21.64 1.15 20.17
CA LYS A 822 -20.33 1.25 20.80
C LYS A 822 -20.30 0.52 22.15
N LEU A 823 -21.29 0.72 23.02
CA LEU A 823 -21.37 0.00 24.30
C LEU A 823 -21.49 -1.52 24.10
N ILE A 824 -22.36 -1.96 23.19
CA ILE A 824 -22.56 -3.39 22.86
C ILE A 824 -21.27 -3.99 22.31
N SER A 825 -20.51 -3.26 21.50
CA SER A 825 -19.23 -3.73 20.95
C SER A 825 -18.12 -3.81 21.99
N LEU A 826 -18.22 -3.03 23.07
CA LEU A 826 -17.24 -2.98 24.15
C LEU A 826 -17.54 -4.02 25.24
N SER A 827 -18.79 -4.46 25.36
CA SER A 827 -19.22 -5.36 26.44
C SER A 827 -19.73 -6.71 25.93
N ASN A 828 -19.16 -7.80 26.45
CA ASN A 828 -19.64 -9.17 26.20
C ASN A 828 -20.79 -9.59 27.14
N ARG A 829 -21.35 -8.66 27.92
CA ARG A 829 -22.36 -8.92 28.95
C ARG A 829 -23.80 -8.80 28.42
N PRO A 830 -24.61 -9.87 28.47
CA PRO A 830 -25.98 -9.86 27.94
C PRO A 830 -26.90 -8.82 28.60
N ASP A 831 -26.73 -8.59 29.90
CA ASP A 831 -27.53 -7.63 30.68
C ASP A 831 -27.28 -6.18 30.28
N ILE A 832 -26.03 -5.85 29.90
CA ILE A 832 -25.68 -4.53 29.36
C ILE A 832 -26.28 -4.33 27.97
N ASN A 833 -26.27 -5.38 27.14
CA ASN A 833 -26.84 -5.32 25.79
C ASN A 833 -28.38 -5.15 25.84
N GLU A 834 -29.05 -5.83 26.76
CA GLU A 834 -30.49 -5.67 26.97
C GLU A 834 -30.84 -4.27 27.49
N MET A 835 -30.08 -3.77 28.48
CA MET A 835 -30.23 -2.41 29.00
C MET A 835 -30.00 -1.35 27.89
N ALA A 836 -28.95 -1.49 27.08
CA ALA A 836 -28.63 -0.55 26.01
C ALA A 836 -29.73 -0.49 24.94
N ASN A 837 -30.25 -1.64 24.52
CA ASN A 837 -31.36 -1.69 23.56
C ASN A 837 -32.65 -1.11 24.14
N TYR A 838 -32.94 -1.36 25.42
CA TYR A 838 -34.08 -0.75 26.11
C TYR A 838 -33.97 0.78 26.17
N GLU A 839 -32.79 1.31 26.50
CA GLU A 839 -32.52 2.75 26.55
C GLU A 839 -32.67 3.42 25.19
N TYR A 840 -32.29 2.74 24.09
CA TYR A 840 -32.54 3.23 22.74
C TYR A 840 -34.03 3.41 22.44
N GLN A 841 -34.85 2.41 22.79
CA GLN A 841 -36.31 2.47 22.61
C GLN A 841 -36.94 3.59 23.44
N GLN A 842 -36.48 3.78 24.68
CA GLN A 842 -36.92 4.87 25.53
C GLN A 842 -36.54 6.24 24.95
N PHE A 843 -35.30 6.38 24.46
CA PHE A 843 -34.82 7.62 23.83
C PHE A 843 -35.63 7.98 22.57
N GLU A 844 -35.94 7.00 21.72
CA GLU A 844 -36.83 7.18 20.56
C GLU A 844 -38.25 7.60 20.98
N GLY A 845 -38.78 7.00 22.05
CA GLY A 845 -40.04 7.42 22.67
C GLY A 845 -40.03 8.88 23.14
N LYS A 846 -38.97 9.29 23.84
CA LYS A 846 -38.79 10.67 24.34
C LYS A 846 -38.73 11.68 23.19
N ILE A 847 -38.01 11.37 22.09
CA ILE A 847 -37.98 12.23 20.89
C ILE A 847 -39.39 12.42 20.31
N ARG A 848 -40.17 11.33 20.19
CA ARG A 848 -41.54 11.41 19.68
C ARG A 848 -42.43 12.30 20.53
N ASN A 849 -42.38 12.15 21.84
CA ASN A 849 -43.18 12.97 22.77
C ASN A 849 -42.76 14.46 22.74
N TYR A 850 -41.45 14.71 22.66
CA TYR A 850 -40.89 16.05 22.53
C TYR A 850 -41.38 16.74 21.24
N LEU A 851 -41.25 16.06 20.11
CA LEU A 851 -41.72 16.55 18.82
C LEU A 851 -43.24 16.74 18.77
N LEU A 852 -44.02 15.85 19.38
CA LEU A 852 -45.47 16.01 19.48
C LEU A 852 -45.85 17.30 20.22
N SER A 853 -45.14 17.61 21.32
CA SER A 853 -45.36 18.85 22.09
C SER A 853 -45.04 20.10 21.25
N VAL A 854 -43.96 20.05 20.46
CA VAL A 854 -43.58 21.12 19.52
C VAL A 854 -44.64 21.30 18.43
N GLU A 855 -45.12 20.21 17.84
CA GLU A 855 -46.11 20.24 16.76
C GLU A 855 -47.44 20.84 17.22
N VAL A 856 -47.92 20.43 18.40
CA VAL A 856 -49.16 20.96 18.98
C VAL A 856 -49.03 22.46 19.23
N ASN A 857 -47.87 22.94 19.70
CA ASN A 857 -47.62 24.37 19.87
C ASN A 857 -47.59 25.13 18.53
N ILE A 858 -46.96 24.58 17.48
CA ILE A 858 -46.99 25.16 16.13
C ILE A 858 -48.43 25.30 15.63
N GLN A 859 -49.24 24.24 15.79
CA GLN A 859 -50.65 24.24 15.38
C GLN A 859 -51.48 25.27 16.14
N LYS A 860 -51.28 25.40 17.45
CA LYS A 860 -51.95 26.41 18.28
C LYS A 860 -51.65 27.83 17.83
N ILE A 861 -50.37 28.16 17.60
CA ILE A 861 -49.98 29.50 17.15
C ILE A 861 -50.55 29.80 15.76
N ASN A 862 -50.53 28.84 14.85
CA ASN A 862 -51.11 29.00 13.50
C ASN A 862 -52.62 29.24 13.53
N LYS A 863 -53.35 28.60 14.46
CA LYS A 863 -54.81 28.70 14.56
C LYS A 863 -55.28 29.96 15.28
N ASN A 864 -54.68 30.28 16.42
CA ASN A 864 -55.18 31.33 17.32
C ASN A 864 -54.44 32.66 17.15
N ARG A 865 -53.32 32.68 16.41
CA ARG A 865 -52.45 33.86 16.20
C ARG A 865 -51.97 34.56 17.48
N GLU A 866 -51.97 33.85 18.60
CA GLU A 866 -51.51 34.29 19.92
C GLU A 866 -50.62 33.22 20.56
N CYS A 867 -49.76 33.64 21.50
CA CYS A 867 -48.76 32.77 22.14
C CYS A 867 -48.97 32.57 23.64
N SER A 868 -50.12 33.00 24.16
CA SER A 868 -50.43 33.07 25.59
C SER A 868 -50.77 31.71 26.23
N GLU A 869 -51.05 30.66 25.42
CA GLU A 869 -51.54 29.34 25.88
C GLU A 869 -50.79 28.13 25.29
N LEU A 870 -49.46 28.23 25.18
CA LEU A 870 -48.62 27.11 24.72
C LEU A 870 -48.52 26.02 25.80
N ILE A 871 -48.55 24.75 25.37
CA ILE A 871 -48.27 23.64 26.30
C ILE A 871 -46.77 23.60 26.62
N PRO A 872 -46.37 23.27 27.86
CA PRO A 872 -44.98 23.02 28.18
C PRO A 872 -44.40 21.95 27.28
N LEU A 873 -43.17 22.15 26.78
CA LEU A 873 -42.48 21.11 26.03
C LEU A 873 -42.15 19.96 26.97
N SER A 874 -42.23 18.73 26.46
CA SER A 874 -41.74 17.55 27.20
C SER A 874 -40.24 17.68 27.48
N ASP A 875 -39.72 16.89 28.42
CA ASP A 875 -38.30 16.91 28.73
C ASP A 875 -37.43 16.60 27.51
N LEU A 876 -36.25 17.22 27.45
CA LEU A 876 -35.30 16.98 26.38
C LEU A 876 -34.90 15.50 26.33
N PRO A 877 -34.86 14.88 25.14
CA PRO A 877 -34.47 13.48 25.01
C PRO A 877 -33.02 13.27 25.49
N ALA A 878 -32.86 12.47 26.54
CA ALA A 878 -31.58 12.08 27.12
C ALA A 878 -31.61 10.61 27.55
N PHE A 879 -30.45 9.95 27.51
CA PHE A 879 -30.23 8.63 28.12
C PHE A 879 -30.32 8.71 29.65
N SER A 880 -30.61 7.59 30.30
CA SER A 880 -30.58 7.55 31.77
C SER A 880 -29.16 7.66 32.33
N ASP A 881 -29.05 8.17 33.57
CA ASP A 881 -27.76 8.22 34.28
C ASP A 881 -27.15 6.83 34.46
N ARG A 882 -28.00 5.80 34.60
CA ARG A 882 -27.57 4.40 34.69
C ARG A 882 -26.87 3.98 33.39
N PHE A 883 -27.46 4.28 32.24
CA PHE A 883 -26.85 4.01 30.94
C PHE A 883 -25.52 4.75 30.80
N MET A 884 -25.51 6.05 31.09
CA MET A 884 -24.30 6.87 30.95
C MET A 884 -23.18 6.39 31.87
N THR A 885 -23.50 5.96 33.09
CA THR A 885 -22.52 5.41 34.04
C THR A 885 -21.86 4.12 33.52
N GLU A 886 -22.65 3.17 33.01
CA GLU A 886 -22.10 1.94 32.43
C GLU A 886 -21.37 2.19 31.11
N TYR A 887 -21.85 3.14 30.30
CA TYR A 887 -21.19 3.57 29.07
C TYR A 887 -19.77 4.08 29.32
N TRP A 888 -19.60 4.97 30.30
CA TRP A 888 -18.28 5.50 30.64
C TRP A 888 -17.39 4.44 31.29
N LYS A 889 -17.92 3.59 32.19
CA LYS A 889 -17.15 2.47 32.77
C LYS A 889 -16.56 1.54 31.72
N GLU A 890 -17.32 1.18 30.67
CA GLU A 890 -16.83 0.27 29.62
C GLU A 890 -15.89 0.96 28.62
N ILE A 891 -16.05 2.28 28.41
CA ILE A 891 -15.08 3.08 27.64
C ILE A 891 -13.76 3.20 28.39
N ASP A 892 -13.82 3.47 29.68
CA ASP A 892 -12.65 3.65 30.53
C ASP A 892 -11.88 2.33 30.75
N LYS A 893 -12.55 1.17 30.64
CA LYS A 893 -11.91 -0.17 30.66
C LYS A 893 -11.01 -0.45 29.46
N LYS A 894 -11.18 0.25 28.32
CA LYS A 894 -10.29 0.14 27.15
C LYS A 894 -9.21 1.24 27.10
N SER A 895 -9.29 2.20 28.00
CA SER A 895 -8.16 3.03 28.39
C SER A 895 -7.60 2.48 29.70
N GLU A 896 -6.85 1.38 29.63
CA GLU A 896 -5.87 1.19 30.71
C GLU A 896 -4.96 2.44 30.71
N PRO A 897 -4.85 3.14 31.84
CA PRO A 897 -3.82 4.13 32.00
C PRO A 897 -2.51 3.37 31.98
N ILE A 898 -1.76 3.49 30.89
CA ILE A 898 -0.32 3.41 31.02
C ILE A 898 0.01 4.53 32.01
N GLU A 899 0.49 4.18 33.20
CA GLU A 899 1.39 5.07 33.92
C GLU A 899 2.59 5.29 32.99
N GLU A 900 2.43 6.19 32.02
CA GLU A 900 3.55 6.84 31.35
C GLU A 900 4.14 7.73 32.44
N SER A 901 5.01 7.16 33.26
CA SER A 901 6.16 7.95 33.69
C SER A 901 6.76 8.46 32.39
N ASP A 902 6.66 9.76 32.13
CA ASP A 902 7.25 10.36 30.94
C ASP A 902 8.71 9.91 30.87
N VAL A 903 9.02 9.05 29.90
CA VAL A 903 10.36 8.48 29.77
C VAL A 903 11.28 9.54 29.18
N GLU A 904 10.76 10.54 28.49
CA GLU A 904 11.53 11.56 27.78
C GLU A 904 11.07 13.00 28.11
N CYS A 905 12.02 13.92 28.26
CA CYS A 905 11.73 15.33 28.51
C CYS A 905 11.37 16.06 27.20
N GLY A 906 10.14 16.52 27.00
CA GLY A 906 9.67 17.10 25.71
C GLY A 906 10.18 18.48 25.34
N ILE A 907 11.24 18.97 25.98
CA ILE A 907 12.04 20.11 25.51
C ILE A 907 13.31 19.62 24.81
N CYS A 908 13.95 18.57 25.34
CA CYS A 908 15.23 18.08 24.84
C CYS A 908 15.15 16.67 24.23
N PHE A 909 14.02 16.01 24.36
CA PHE A 909 13.71 14.66 23.87
C PHE A 909 14.74 13.60 24.30
N PHE A 910 15.37 13.79 25.46
CA PHE A 910 16.26 12.82 26.09
C PHE A 910 15.53 12.07 27.19
N GLU A 911 15.93 10.81 27.38
CA GLU A 911 15.42 9.92 28.42
C GLU A 911 15.69 10.49 29.83
N MET A 912 14.65 10.59 30.67
CA MET A 912 14.70 11.15 32.02
C MET A 912 15.17 10.09 33.02
N LYS A 913 16.43 10.19 33.45
CA LYS A 913 17.00 9.24 34.42
C LYS A 913 16.41 9.47 35.82
N SER A 914 16.43 8.45 36.67
CA SER A 914 15.87 8.51 38.04
C SER A 914 16.59 9.50 38.96
N GLU A 915 17.82 9.88 38.64
CA GLU A 915 18.70 10.72 39.46
C GLU A 915 18.68 12.22 39.06
N GLU A 916 17.99 12.58 37.97
CA GLU A 916 17.96 13.95 37.45
C GLU A 916 16.81 14.76 38.07
N GLU A 917 17.04 16.06 38.35
CA GLU A 917 16.03 16.97 38.88
C GLU A 917 14.90 17.22 37.86
N LYS A 918 13.65 17.12 38.31
CA LYS A 918 12.44 17.13 37.47
C LYS A 918 11.46 18.23 37.89
N LEU A 919 10.71 18.75 36.92
CA LEU A 919 9.59 19.67 37.14
C LEU A 919 8.32 19.10 36.51
N ASP A 920 7.25 18.98 37.30
CA ASP A 920 5.93 18.53 36.85
C ASP A 920 5.00 19.70 36.56
N CYS A 921 4.21 19.59 35.49
CA CYS A 921 3.13 20.54 35.25
C CYS A 921 1.90 20.16 36.08
N ALA A 922 1.46 21.04 36.98
CA ALA A 922 0.29 20.78 37.82
C ALA A 922 -1.00 20.46 37.04
N GLN A 923 -1.14 21.00 35.81
CA GLN A 923 -2.34 20.88 34.99
C GLN A 923 -2.35 19.65 34.07
N CYS A 924 -1.27 19.40 33.32
CA CYS A 924 -1.20 18.25 32.40
C CYS A 924 -0.39 17.07 32.93
N LYS A 925 0.18 17.18 34.14
CA LYS A 925 0.99 16.17 34.84
C LYS A 925 2.24 15.69 34.10
N LYS A 926 2.60 16.35 32.99
CA LYS A 926 3.82 16.04 32.22
C LYS A 926 5.08 16.51 32.93
N VAL A 927 6.13 15.70 32.87
CA VAL A 927 7.40 15.90 33.57
C VAL A 927 8.49 16.37 32.61
N LEU A 928 9.32 17.32 33.05
CA LEU A 928 10.45 17.88 32.30
C LEU A 928 11.72 17.83 33.16
N HIS A 929 12.90 17.79 32.53
CA HIS A 929 14.14 18.11 33.25
C HIS A 929 14.05 19.54 33.79
N LEU A 930 14.37 19.73 35.07
CA LEU A 930 14.32 21.05 35.72
C LEU A 930 15.16 22.07 34.95
N LYS A 931 16.39 21.71 34.54
CA LYS A 931 17.26 22.57 33.71
C LYS A 931 16.64 22.96 32.37
N CYS A 932 15.88 22.07 31.73
CA CYS A 932 15.22 22.37 30.46
C CYS A 932 14.02 23.29 30.68
N ALA A 933 13.23 23.02 31.72
CA ALA A 933 12.11 23.86 32.11
C ALA A 933 12.57 25.28 32.48
N THR A 934 13.64 25.44 33.27
CA THR A 934 14.20 26.75 33.63
C THR A 934 14.56 27.59 32.40
N LYS A 935 15.23 27.00 31.40
CA LYS A 935 15.56 27.71 30.14
C LYS A 935 14.32 28.12 29.36
N TRP A 936 13.31 27.26 29.33
CA TRP A 936 12.05 27.52 28.63
C TRP A 936 11.22 28.61 29.33
N LEU A 937 11.13 28.53 30.65
CA LEU A 937 10.32 29.44 31.47
C LEU A 937 10.91 30.84 31.56
N ALA A 938 12.23 30.98 31.41
CA ALA A 938 12.90 32.27 31.25
C ALA A 938 12.35 33.10 30.06
N VAL A 939 11.81 32.45 29.03
CA VAL A 939 11.28 33.12 27.83
C VAL A 939 9.75 33.07 27.78
N HIS A 940 9.13 31.93 28.07
CA HIS A 940 7.72 31.68 27.74
C HIS A 940 6.76 31.64 28.94
N ARG A 941 7.26 31.58 30.19
CA ARG A 941 6.47 31.52 31.45
C ARG A 941 5.22 30.60 31.43
N SER A 942 5.27 29.54 30.64
CA SER A 942 4.16 28.62 30.38
C SER A 942 4.67 27.22 30.06
N CYS A 943 3.86 26.19 30.33
CA CYS A 943 4.18 24.80 30.05
C CYS A 943 4.31 24.55 28.53
N PRO A 944 5.37 23.88 28.04
CA PRO A 944 5.54 23.60 26.61
C PRO A 944 4.45 22.70 26.03
N TYR A 945 3.82 21.86 26.86
CA TYR A 945 2.79 20.91 26.41
C TYR A 945 1.40 21.52 26.38
N CYS A 946 0.94 22.10 27.49
CA CYS A 946 -0.44 22.57 27.62
C CYS A 946 -0.58 24.10 27.60
N ARG A 947 0.53 24.84 27.56
CA ARG A 947 0.59 26.31 27.61
C ARG A 947 -0.02 26.95 28.86
N ALA A 948 -0.37 26.14 29.86
CA ALA A 948 -0.75 26.62 31.18
C ALA A 948 0.37 27.43 31.81
N LYS A 949 0.02 28.42 32.63
CA LYS A 949 1.01 29.20 33.38
C LYS A 949 1.80 28.26 34.29
N LEU A 950 3.12 28.27 34.13
CA LEU A 950 4.05 27.44 34.90
C LEU A 950 5.20 28.36 35.34
N LEU A 951 5.55 28.31 36.61
CA LEU A 951 6.60 29.14 37.20
C LEU A 951 7.84 28.28 37.46
N ASP A 952 9.01 28.87 37.24
CA ASP A 952 10.28 28.21 37.55
C ASP A 952 10.47 28.20 39.07
N PRO A 953 10.57 27.04 39.73
CA PRO A 953 10.78 26.97 41.17
C PRO A 953 12.17 27.49 41.62
N ILE A 954 13.14 27.65 40.71
CA ILE A 954 14.44 28.27 41.00
C ILE A 954 14.29 29.81 41.06
N GLU A 955 13.49 30.39 40.17
CA GLU A 955 13.23 31.84 40.12
C GLU A 955 12.17 32.26 41.17
N PHE A 956 11.19 31.39 41.45
CA PHE A 956 10.08 31.64 42.37
C PHE A 956 9.88 30.44 43.33
N PRO A 957 10.74 30.28 44.36
CA PRO A 957 10.60 29.21 45.33
C PRO A 957 9.32 29.35 46.16
N SER A 958 8.71 28.22 46.50
CA SER A 958 7.50 28.16 47.32
C SER A 958 7.72 28.82 48.68
N LEU A 959 6.90 29.82 49.04
CA LEU A 959 6.78 30.27 50.42
C LEU A 959 5.82 29.31 51.13
N ASN A 960 6.37 28.18 51.58
CA ASN A 960 5.74 27.08 52.36
C ASN A 960 4.22 26.91 52.25
#